data_AF-A0A8B7CCG1-F1
#
_entry.id   AF-A0A8B7CCG1-F1
#
_cell.length_a   1.000
_cell.length_b   1.000
_cell.length_c   1.000
_cell.angle_alpha   90.00
_cell.angle_beta   90.00
_cell.angle_gamma   90.00
#
_symmetry.space_group_name_H-M   'P 1'
#
loop_
_entity.id
_entity.type
_entity.pdbx_description
1 polymer ?
#
loop_
_entity_poly.entity_id
_entity_poly.type
_entity_poly.pdbx_seq_one_letter_code
_entity_poly.pdbx_strand_id
1 'polypeptide(L)'
;MVNLGSYSGKKSLSTVTLLFKLPYYTQWGQSLLISGSEAVLGSWNVKKGLVLSPFHQGNELIWCGRIAVPIAFTCEYSYYLVDDDRNVLRWEGGKKRNLILPEGILEGEVVEIHDLWQNASEALFLRSAFKNVIFGGDKNLEAGTYSGFLQTNWERKDSIVVQFVISCPYLEVGSSVCVTGSVLQLGQWKVQGALELIYAGGSTWIADCLMRKDDFPIKYKYCRVSKVQGASLEVGPNRELAVDLASESPPNYIILSDGTFRETPWRGAGVAIPMFSVRSNDDLGVGEFLDLKLLVDLAVDSGFHLVQLLPVNDTSVHGMWWDSYPYSSLSVFALHPLYLRVQALSENIPEEIKQEISREKEKLNQKNVDYEATMAAKLSIAKKVFNLEKDKILDSSSFKKFFSENEEWLKPYAAFCFLRDFFETSDHTQWGRFSHISKEKLEKLVSKDSLHYDVISFQYYVQFHLHLQLSEAAAYARKKKVVLKGDLPIGVDRNSVDTWVYPNLFRMNTSTGAPPDYFDKNGQNWGFPTYNWEEMSKDNYAWWRARLSQMAKYFTAYRIDHILGFFRIWELPDHAVTGLVGKFRPSIALSQEELEREGIWDFNRLSRPYIRQGILQDKFGSFWTVIAANFLNEYQKLCYEFKEDCNTEKKIIAKLKYSPEKSLWLDKEDKIQKDLFDLLQNIVLIRDPDDSRKFYPRFNLEDTSSFKDLDEHSKNVLKRLYYDYYFCRQETLWRQNALKTLPVLLNSSDMLACGEDLGLIPSCVHPVMQELGLIGLRIQRMPSEPDLEFGIPSQYSYMTVCAPSCHDCSTLRAWWEEDEERRCRYYKTVVGCNDVPPSCCTPEVAYFIIQQHFQAPSMWAIFPLQDLLAMKEEYTTRPAVEETINDPTNPKHYWQYRVHVTLESLLGDEDLKTTIKDIVRSSGRSFPVTVGSDMQENENNIACSVKKQIKNEQEKISMVHLNDNA
;
A
#
# COMPACT_ATOMS: atom_id res chain seq x y z
N MET A 1 27.72 -53.16 -8.50
CA MET A 1 28.94 -53.35 -9.33
C MET A 1 28.65 -52.81 -10.71
N VAL A 2 29.23 -51.66 -11.09
CA VAL A 2 29.82 -51.38 -12.42
C VAL A 2 30.68 -50.09 -12.26
N ASN A 3 31.99 -50.30 -12.38
CA ASN A 3 33.12 -49.40 -12.67
C ASN A 3 33.27 -47.98 -12.08
N LEU A 4 34.17 -47.94 -11.09
CA LEU A 4 35.08 -46.84 -10.78
C LEU A 4 36.04 -46.58 -11.96
N GLY A 5 35.91 -45.41 -12.60
CA GLY A 5 36.93 -44.83 -13.46
C GLY A 5 37.78 -43.84 -12.66
N SER A 6 39.03 -44.22 -12.40
CA SER A 6 40.06 -43.41 -11.75
C SER A 6 40.45 -42.20 -12.60
N TYR A 7 40.11 -41.00 -12.13
CA TYR A 7 40.85 -39.78 -12.47
C TYR A 7 41.62 -39.32 -11.22
N SER A 8 42.86 -39.77 -11.13
CA SER A 8 43.89 -39.22 -10.27
C SER A 8 44.28 -37.83 -10.78
N GLY A 9 43.97 -36.81 -10.00
CA GLY A 9 44.34 -35.43 -10.33
C GLY A 9 43.66 -34.37 -9.46
N LYS A 10 43.47 -34.63 -8.14
CA LYS A 10 43.11 -33.54 -7.22
C LYS A 10 44.35 -32.68 -7.00
N LYS A 11 44.51 -31.62 -7.80
CA LYS A 11 45.25 -30.43 -7.33
C LYS A 11 44.61 -30.05 -5.99
N SER A 12 45.40 -30.03 -4.93
CA SER A 12 45.01 -29.40 -3.67
C SER A 12 44.59 -27.98 -4.00
N LEU A 13 43.29 -27.71 -4.00
CA LEU A 13 42.78 -26.35 -4.14
C LEU A 13 43.16 -25.65 -2.84
N SER A 14 43.93 -24.58 -2.94
CA SER A 14 44.26 -23.74 -1.79
C SER A 14 42.95 -23.18 -1.21
N THR A 15 42.70 -23.47 0.06
CA THR A 15 41.44 -23.13 0.73
C THR A 15 41.62 -22.05 1.78
N VAL A 16 40.60 -21.19 1.90
CA VAL A 16 40.42 -20.19 2.95
C VAL A 16 39.24 -20.63 3.82
N THR A 17 39.31 -20.36 5.11
CA THR A 17 38.16 -20.58 6.02
C THR A 17 37.33 -19.31 6.12
N LEU A 18 36.04 -19.39 5.86
CA LEU A 18 35.07 -18.35 6.19
C LEU A 18 34.35 -18.70 7.49
N LEU A 19 34.24 -17.73 8.39
CA LEU A 19 33.49 -17.84 9.63
C LEU A 19 32.42 -16.74 9.67
N PHE A 20 31.17 -17.12 9.44
CA PHE A 20 30.03 -16.22 9.56
C PHE A 20 29.64 -16.06 11.04
N LYS A 21 29.33 -14.82 11.44
CA LYS A 21 28.82 -14.44 12.75
C LYS A 21 27.62 -13.52 12.57
N LEU A 22 26.49 -13.88 13.17
CA LEU A 22 25.26 -13.09 13.14
C LEU A 22 24.63 -13.04 14.55
N PRO A 23 24.56 -11.87 15.20
CA PRO A 23 23.81 -11.70 16.43
C PRO A 23 22.30 -11.74 16.10
N TYR A 24 21.58 -12.71 16.66
CA TYR A 24 20.15 -12.88 16.41
C TYR A 24 19.48 -13.72 17.51
N TYR A 25 18.37 -13.21 18.04
CA TYR A 25 17.56 -13.93 19.01
C TYR A 25 16.56 -14.85 18.33
N THR A 26 16.54 -16.12 18.74
CA THR A 26 15.64 -17.16 18.24
C THR A 26 14.70 -17.63 19.36
N GLN A 27 13.57 -18.22 18.97
CA GLN A 27 12.68 -18.93 19.89
C GLN A 27 12.99 -20.43 19.87
N TRP A 28 12.50 -21.17 20.87
CA TRP A 28 12.59 -22.63 20.87
C TRP A 28 12.00 -23.23 19.59
N GLY A 29 12.71 -24.20 19.01
CA GLY A 29 12.35 -24.83 17.73
C GLY A 29 12.75 -24.02 16.48
N GLN A 30 13.51 -22.93 16.65
CA GLN A 30 14.03 -22.13 15.54
C GLN A 30 15.54 -22.26 15.41
N SER A 31 16.03 -22.25 14.17
CA SER A 31 17.45 -22.25 13.85
C SER A 31 17.76 -21.27 12.71
N LEU A 32 19.00 -20.79 12.65
CA LEU A 32 19.48 -19.97 11.53
C LEU A 32 20.32 -20.77 10.55
N LEU A 33 20.17 -20.43 9.27
CA LEU A 33 20.90 -21.05 8.18
C LEU A 33 21.23 -20.03 7.09
N ILE A 34 22.35 -20.22 6.41
CA ILE A 34 22.76 -19.44 5.24
C ILE A 34 22.50 -20.26 3.99
N SER A 35 21.81 -19.66 3.01
CA SER A 35 21.70 -20.22 1.66
C SER A 35 22.20 -19.20 0.63
N GLY A 36 22.92 -19.68 -0.37
CA GLY A 36 23.58 -18.83 -1.36
C GLY A 36 23.71 -19.49 -2.73
N SER A 37 24.27 -18.75 -3.69
CA SER A 37 24.43 -19.16 -5.09
C SER A 37 25.31 -20.40 -5.25
N GLU A 38 26.32 -20.52 -4.40
CA GLU A 38 27.32 -21.58 -4.47
C GLU A 38 26.87 -22.90 -3.84
N ALA A 39 27.39 -24.01 -4.35
CA ALA A 39 26.99 -25.35 -3.91
C ALA A 39 27.27 -25.61 -2.42
N VAL A 40 28.33 -25.01 -1.88
CA VAL A 40 28.68 -25.07 -0.44
C VAL A 40 27.67 -24.36 0.46
N LEU A 41 26.84 -23.48 -0.12
CA LEU A 41 25.71 -22.80 0.53
C LEU A 41 24.35 -23.30 -0.01
N GLY A 42 24.33 -24.45 -0.68
CA GLY A 42 23.11 -25.13 -1.10
C GLY A 42 22.49 -24.66 -2.42
N SER A 43 23.11 -23.75 -3.18
CA SER A 43 22.59 -23.24 -4.46
C SER A 43 21.12 -22.78 -4.38
N TRP A 44 20.84 -21.90 -3.42
CA TRP A 44 19.51 -21.39 -3.07
C TRP A 44 18.49 -22.42 -2.59
N ASN A 45 18.89 -23.67 -2.40
CA ASN A 45 18.09 -24.66 -1.69
C ASN A 45 18.35 -24.53 -0.18
N VAL A 46 17.44 -23.84 0.53
CA VAL A 46 17.52 -23.60 1.98
C VAL A 46 17.72 -24.90 2.77
N LYS A 47 17.06 -26.00 2.39
CA LYS A 47 17.22 -27.29 3.09
C LYS A 47 18.65 -27.84 3.02
N LYS A 48 19.44 -27.41 2.03
CA LYS A 48 20.86 -27.77 1.83
C LYS A 48 21.85 -26.68 2.25
N GLY A 49 21.38 -25.55 2.80
CA GLY A 49 22.29 -24.47 3.20
C GLY A 49 23.10 -24.80 4.45
N LEU A 50 23.97 -23.86 4.81
CA LEU A 50 24.87 -23.94 5.96
C LEU A 50 24.11 -23.65 7.26
N VAL A 51 23.92 -24.67 8.09
CA VAL A 51 23.32 -24.51 9.43
C VAL A 51 24.31 -23.76 10.34
N LEU A 52 23.81 -22.77 11.08
CA LEU A 52 24.58 -22.03 12.07
C LEU A 52 24.40 -22.64 13.47
N SER A 53 25.40 -22.48 14.32
CA SER A 53 25.37 -22.92 15.72
C SER A 53 25.35 -21.71 16.65
N PRO A 54 24.44 -21.65 17.64
CA PRO A 54 24.36 -20.53 18.57
C PRO A 54 25.40 -20.66 19.69
N PHE A 55 25.93 -19.53 20.13
CA PHE A 55 26.68 -19.41 21.39
C PHE A 55 26.43 -18.03 22.01
N HIS A 56 26.64 -17.92 23.32
CA HIS A 56 26.51 -16.64 24.02
C HIS A 56 27.85 -15.92 24.11
N GLN A 57 27.86 -14.64 23.75
CA GLN A 57 28.96 -13.71 24.00
C GLN A 57 28.44 -12.58 24.88
N GLY A 58 28.72 -12.64 26.17
CA GLY A 58 28.08 -11.77 27.15
C GLY A 58 26.56 -11.99 27.18
N ASN A 59 25.80 -10.92 26.93
CA ASN A 59 24.33 -10.96 26.88
C ASN A 59 23.78 -11.23 25.47
N GLU A 60 24.61 -11.28 24.43
CA GLU A 60 24.18 -11.47 23.06
C GLU A 60 24.19 -12.95 22.66
N LEU A 61 23.21 -13.35 21.84
CA LEU A 61 23.16 -14.66 21.20
C LEU A 61 23.69 -14.55 19.77
N ILE A 62 24.86 -15.16 19.51
CA ILE A 62 25.53 -15.10 18.21
C ILE A 62 25.45 -16.47 17.54
N TRP A 63 25.08 -16.46 16.27
CA TRP A 63 25.03 -17.65 15.42
C TRP A 63 26.28 -17.72 14.53
N CYS A 64 26.96 -18.88 14.57
CA CYS A 64 28.22 -19.11 13.87
C CYS A 64 28.12 -20.23 12.82
N GLY A 65 28.73 -20.01 11.65
CA GLY A 65 28.85 -21.02 10.60
C GLY A 65 30.23 -20.99 9.97
N ARG A 66 30.86 -22.15 9.80
CA ARG A 66 32.22 -22.27 9.25
C ARG A 66 32.20 -23.06 7.94
N ILE A 67 32.83 -22.53 6.89
CA ILE A 67 33.01 -23.22 5.61
C ILE A 67 34.42 -23.01 5.05
N ALA A 68 34.93 -24.00 4.33
CA ALA A 68 36.17 -23.87 3.57
C ALA A 68 35.84 -23.61 2.08
N VAL A 69 36.47 -22.60 1.50
CA VAL A 69 36.22 -22.16 0.12
C VAL A 69 37.54 -21.90 -0.62
N PRO A 70 37.54 -21.88 -1.97
CA PRO A 70 38.74 -21.48 -2.75
C PRO A 70 39.16 -20.03 -2.51
N ILE A 71 40.44 -19.68 -2.70
CA ILE A 71 40.96 -18.29 -2.52
C ILE A 71 40.23 -17.24 -3.37
N ALA A 72 39.74 -17.59 -4.55
CA ALA A 72 39.00 -16.67 -5.45
C ALA A 72 37.47 -16.82 -5.32
N PHE A 73 36.97 -17.17 -4.13
CA PHE A 73 35.55 -17.42 -3.92
C PHE A 73 34.74 -16.13 -4.00
N THR A 74 33.66 -16.19 -4.77
CA THR A 74 32.61 -15.17 -4.81
C THR A 74 31.28 -15.88 -4.66
N CYS A 75 30.36 -15.29 -3.90
CA CYS A 75 29.01 -15.84 -3.78
C CYS A 75 27.99 -14.77 -3.45
N GLU A 76 26.75 -15.00 -3.88
CA GLU A 76 25.61 -14.34 -3.29
C GLU A 76 25.07 -15.20 -2.14
N TYR A 77 24.66 -14.62 -1.03
CA TYR A 77 24.10 -15.37 0.10
C TYR A 77 23.03 -14.59 0.86
N SER A 78 22.28 -15.30 1.70
CA SER A 78 21.25 -14.71 2.56
C SER A 78 20.93 -15.60 3.76
N TYR A 79 20.50 -14.97 4.85
CA TYR A 79 20.11 -15.64 6.10
C TYR A 79 18.62 -16.02 6.12
N TYR A 80 18.34 -17.22 6.64
CA TYR A 80 17.01 -17.79 6.79
C TYR A 80 16.82 -18.29 8.22
N LEU A 81 15.69 -17.93 8.82
CA LEU A 81 15.17 -18.51 10.05
C LEU A 81 14.26 -19.68 9.67
N VAL A 82 14.55 -20.84 10.20
CA VAL A 82 13.85 -22.09 9.88
C VAL A 82 13.34 -22.79 11.13
N ASP A 83 12.34 -23.66 10.98
CA ASP A 83 11.95 -24.61 12.01
C ASP A 83 12.90 -25.84 12.04
N ASP A 84 12.64 -26.76 12.96
CA ASP A 84 13.41 -28.01 13.12
C ASP A 84 13.42 -28.88 11.84
N ASP A 85 12.39 -28.78 10.99
CA ASP A 85 12.25 -29.48 9.70
C ASP A 85 12.89 -28.72 8.51
N ARG A 86 13.57 -27.61 8.80
CA ARG A 86 14.17 -26.67 7.83
C ARG A 86 13.15 -26.05 6.88
N ASN A 87 11.90 -25.91 7.30
CA ASN A 87 10.93 -25.09 6.58
C ASN A 87 11.20 -23.62 6.92
N VAL A 88 11.14 -22.78 5.89
CA VAL A 88 11.42 -21.35 6.04
C VAL A 88 10.31 -20.70 6.85
N LEU A 89 10.66 -20.18 8.03
CA LEU A 89 9.77 -19.35 8.85
C LEU A 89 9.89 -17.89 8.44
N ARG A 90 11.12 -17.44 8.18
CA ARG A 90 11.46 -16.07 7.81
C ARG A 90 12.80 -16.02 7.05
N TRP A 91 13.01 -15.00 6.24
CA TRP A 91 14.30 -14.69 5.62
C TRP A 91 14.59 -13.21 5.78
N GLU A 92 15.88 -12.83 5.70
CA GLU A 92 16.24 -11.41 5.83
C GLU A 92 15.68 -10.58 4.66
N GLY A 93 15.34 -9.33 4.94
CA GLY A 93 14.84 -8.40 3.93
C GLY A 93 15.96 -7.84 3.05
N GLY A 94 15.60 -7.20 1.94
CA GLY A 94 16.55 -6.52 1.06
C GLY A 94 17.10 -7.38 -0.08
N LYS A 95 18.21 -6.91 -0.68
CA LYS A 95 18.91 -7.62 -1.76
C LYS A 95 19.78 -8.74 -1.19
N LYS A 96 20.05 -9.76 -1.99
CA LYS A 96 21.01 -10.81 -1.64
C LYS A 96 22.40 -10.17 -1.39
N ARG A 97 23.11 -10.67 -0.38
CA ARG A 97 24.43 -10.17 0.00
C ARG A 97 25.45 -10.70 -0.99
N ASN A 98 26.38 -9.84 -1.39
CA ASN A 98 27.47 -10.23 -2.27
C ASN A 98 28.75 -10.36 -1.44
N LEU A 99 29.32 -11.56 -1.40
CA LEU A 99 30.64 -11.80 -0.83
C LEU A 99 31.65 -11.92 -1.96
N ILE A 100 32.66 -11.05 -1.92
CA ILE A 100 33.85 -11.15 -2.77
C ILE A 100 35.03 -11.23 -1.81
N LEU A 101 35.82 -12.30 -1.90
CA LEU A 101 37.01 -12.40 -1.05
C LEU A 101 38.04 -11.32 -1.42
N PRO A 102 38.57 -10.58 -0.43
CA PRO A 102 39.64 -9.61 -0.63
C PRO A 102 40.85 -10.19 -1.36
N GLU A 103 41.47 -9.38 -2.23
CA GLU A 103 42.72 -9.76 -2.88
C GLU A 103 43.84 -9.91 -1.85
N GLY A 104 44.68 -10.94 -2.01
CA GLY A 104 45.84 -11.18 -1.15
C GLY A 104 45.59 -12.04 0.09
N ILE A 105 44.44 -12.69 0.24
CA ILE A 105 44.24 -13.73 1.27
C ILE A 105 45.10 -14.96 0.96
N LEU A 106 45.80 -15.47 1.97
CA LEU A 106 46.69 -16.62 1.87
C LEU A 106 45.97 -17.94 2.19
N GLU A 107 46.52 -19.05 1.70
CA GLU A 107 46.02 -20.39 2.02
C GLU A 107 46.05 -20.64 3.53
N GLY A 108 44.93 -21.14 4.07
CA GLY A 108 44.79 -21.45 5.50
C GLY A 108 44.40 -20.26 6.39
N GLU A 109 44.33 -19.03 5.87
CA GLU A 109 43.85 -17.88 6.64
C GLU A 109 42.33 -17.99 6.95
N VAL A 110 41.93 -17.31 8.03
CA VAL A 110 40.53 -17.23 8.47
C VAL A 110 40.00 -15.83 8.21
N VAL A 111 38.87 -15.74 7.51
CA VAL A 111 38.09 -14.52 7.27
C VAL A 111 36.82 -14.60 8.09
N GLU A 112 36.64 -13.67 9.02
CA GLU A 112 35.40 -13.53 9.77
C GLU A 112 34.45 -12.55 9.06
N ILE A 113 33.18 -12.92 8.98
CA ILE A 113 32.11 -12.12 8.40
C ILE A 113 31.11 -11.83 9.51
N HIS A 114 31.12 -10.60 10.01
CA HIS A 114 30.23 -10.12 11.05
C HIS A 114 29.07 -9.39 10.39
N ASP A 115 27.93 -10.06 10.32
CA ASP A 115 26.72 -9.51 9.72
C ASP A 115 25.72 -9.08 10.78
N LEU A 116 24.81 -8.18 10.40
CA LEU A 116 23.56 -7.89 11.10
C LEU A 116 22.37 -8.34 10.25
N TRP A 117 21.31 -8.82 10.88
CA TRP A 117 20.10 -9.23 10.18
C TRP A 117 19.45 -8.03 9.46
N GLN A 118 19.28 -8.10 8.14
CA GLN A 118 18.65 -7.02 7.37
C GLN A 118 17.14 -7.01 7.59
N ASN A 119 16.63 -5.96 8.25
CA ASN A 119 15.20 -5.76 8.42
C ASN A 119 14.59 -5.15 7.15
N ALA A 120 13.37 -5.57 6.80
CA ALA A 120 12.67 -4.99 5.65
C ALA A 120 12.42 -3.46 5.80
N SER A 121 12.29 -2.96 7.03
CA SER A 121 12.19 -1.53 7.34
C SER A 121 13.44 -0.74 6.94
N GLU A 122 14.64 -1.33 7.06
CA GLU A 122 15.90 -0.68 6.67
C GLU A 122 16.03 -0.60 5.15
N ALA A 123 15.46 -1.58 4.43
CA ALA A 123 15.43 -1.60 2.98
C ALA A 123 14.46 -0.57 2.36
N LEU A 124 13.62 0.09 3.15
CA LEU A 124 12.67 1.09 2.66
C LEU A 124 13.35 2.25 1.92
N PHE A 125 14.46 2.74 2.47
CA PHE A 125 15.21 3.85 1.89
C PHE A 125 15.90 3.50 0.57
N LEU A 126 15.97 2.21 0.23
CA LEU A 126 16.47 1.72 -1.05
C LEU A 126 15.36 1.61 -2.11
N ARG A 127 14.09 1.78 -1.73
CA ARG A 127 12.95 1.82 -2.66
C ARG A 127 12.98 3.10 -3.49
N SER A 128 12.43 3.04 -4.69
CA SER A 128 12.47 4.10 -5.69
C SER A 128 11.92 5.45 -5.20
N ALA A 129 10.91 5.47 -4.33
CA ALA A 129 10.45 6.70 -3.70
C ALA A 129 11.58 7.45 -2.99
N PHE A 130 12.43 6.74 -2.25
CA PHE A 130 13.57 7.37 -1.56
C PHE A 130 14.78 7.45 -2.47
N LYS A 131 15.26 6.31 -2.95
CA LYS A 131 16.48 6.20 -3.76
C LYS A 131 16.47 7.06 -5.02
N ASN A 132 15.37 7.06 -5.77
CA ASN A 132 15.32 7.72 -7.08
C ASN A 132 14.71 9.14 -7.02
N VAL A 133 13.98 9.47 -5.94
CA VAL A 133 13.25 10.75 -5.82
C VAL A 133 13.75 11.60 -4.66
N ILE A 134 13.54 11.19 -3.40
CA ILE A 134 13.92 12.02 -2.24
C ILE A 134 15.44 12.20 -2.13
N PHE A 135 16.19 11.10 -2.24
CA PHE A 135 17.64 11.05 -2.00
C PHE A 135 18.48 11.07 -3.28
N GLY A 136 17.87 11.10 -4.48
CA GLY A 136 18.45 10.77 -5.80
C GLY A 136 19.71 11.49 -6.32
N GLY A 137 20.57 12.01 -5.44
CA GLY A 137 21.93 12.49 -5.71
C GLY A 137 22.96 11.40 -6.00
N ASP A 138 22.63 10.11 -5.86
CA ASP A 138 23.51 8.97 -6.15
C ASP A 138 24.04 8.96 -7.61
N LYS A 139 23.41 9.68 -8.54
CA LYS A 139 23.86 9.79 -9.94
C LYS A 139 25.22 10.49 -10.10
N ASN A 140 25.71 11.20 -9.08
CA ASN A 140 26.97 11.96 -9.15
C ASN A 140 28.14 11.29 -8.40
N LEU A 141 27.91 10.18 -7.70
CA LEU A 141 28.98 9.43 -7.03
C LEU A 141 29.37 8.25 -7.92
N GLU A 142 30.48 8.38 -8.65
CA GLU A 142 31.07 7.24 -9.33
C GLU A 142 31.59 6.26 -8.28
N ALA A 143 31.27 4.97 -8.44
CA ALA A 143 31.84 3.94 -7.59
C ALA A 143 33.37 4.02 -7.69
N GLY A 144 34.04 4.26 -6.58
CA GLY A 144 35.49 4.28 -6.56
C GLY A 144 36.02 2.90 -6.94
N THR A 145 37.13 2.84 -7.68
CA THR A 145 37.83 1.58 -7.89
C THR A 145 38.42 1.14 -6.55
N TYR A 146 37.68 0.31 -5.82
CA TYR A 146 38.18 -0.33 -4.63
C TYR A 146 39.27 -1.34 -5.06
N SER A 147 40.52 -0.95 -4.85
CA SER A 147 41.65 -1.89 -4.88
C SER A 147 41.86 -2.33 -3.44
N GLY A 148 41.64 -3.61 -3.16
CA GLY A 148 41.82 -4.18 -1.83
C GLY A 148 43.19 -3.82 -1.25
N PHE A 149 43.29 -3.78 0.08
CA PHE A 149 44.50 -3.36 0.76
C PHE A 149 45.69 -4.31 0.47
N LEU A 150 46.62 -3.89 -0.39
CA LEU A 150 47.83 -4.65 -0.74
C LEU A 150 48.96 -4.35 0.26
N GLN A 151 49.34 -5.32 1.09
CA GLN A 151 50.47 -5.20 2.02
C GLN A 151 51.35 -6.46 2.08
N THR A 152 52.59 -6.27 2.54
CA THR A 152 53.64 -7.30 2.62
C THR A 152 53.40 -8.32 3.73
N ASN A 153 53.85 -9.58 3.53
CA ASN A 153 53.62 -10.71 4.45
C ASN A 153 54.10 -10.52 5.91
N TRP A 154 54.93 -9.50 6.21
CA TRP A 154 55.58 -9.35 7.52
C TRP A 154 54.73 -8.55 8.52
N GLU A 155 53.89 -7.62 8.05
CA GLU A 155 53.03 -6.78 8.91
C GLU A 155 51.75 -7.51 9.38
N ARG A 156 51.41 -8.64 8.74
CA ARG A 156 50.19 -9.43 9.02
C ARG A 156 50.25 -10.36 10.23
N LYS A 157 51.42 -10.66 10.79
CA LYS A 157 51.52 -11.64 11.90
C LYS A 157 50.85 -11.15 13.20
N ASP A 158 50.98 -9.86 13.50
CA ASP A 158 50.49 -9.24 14.74
C ASP A 158 49.32 -8.26 14.51
N SER A 159 48.77 -8.26 13.29
CA SER A 159 47.73 -7.33 12.86
C SER A 159 46.54 -8.07 12.26
N ILE A 160 45.38 -7.43 12.27
CA ILE A 160 44.13 -7.89 11.67
C ILE A 160 43.64 -6.77 10.75
N VAL A 161 43.20 -7.12 9.54
CA VAL A 161 42.53 -6.16 8.66
C VAL A 161 41.03 -6.16 8.98
N VAL A 162 40.48 -4.99 9.29
CA VAL A 162 39.05 -4.79 9.50
C VAL A 162 38.49 -3.98 8.33
N GLN A 163 37.58 -4.57 7.58
CA GLN A 163 36.79 -3.90 6.55
C GLN A 163 35.47 -3.43 7.15
N PHE A 164 35.31 -2.11 7.28
CA PHE A 164 34.05 -1.49 7.68
C PHE A 164 33.12 -1.40 6.48
N VAL A 165 31.90 -1.93 6.60
CA VAL A 165 30.86 -1.86 5.56
C VAL A 165 29.58 -1.29 6.17
N ILE A 166 29.10 -0.17 5.62
CA ILE A 166 27.89 0.50 6.11
C ILE A 166 26.99 0.92 4.95
N SER A 167 25.68 0.80 5.13
CA SER A 167 24.69 1.36 4.23
C SER A 167 24.33 2.79 4.66
N CYS A 168 24.53 3.75 3.77
CA CYS A 168 24.13 5.14 3.95
C CYS A 168 23.39 5.59 2.67
N PRO A 169 22.07 5.38 2.59
CA PRO A 169 21.26 5.67 1.40
C PRO A 169 21.09 7.15 1.10
N TYR A 170 21.34 8.00 2.10
CA TYR A 170 21.32 9.44 1.94
C TYR A 170 22.69 10.03 2.27
N LEU A 171 23.19 10.86 1.36
CA LEU A 171 24.35 11.70 1.59
C LEU A 171 24.21 13.01 0.83
N GLU A 172 24.48 14.13 1.50
CA GLU A 172 24.50 15.44 0.84
C GLU A 172 25.67 15.53 -0.14
N VAL A 173 25.47 16.23 -1.26
CA VAL A 173 26.50 16.41 -2.29
C VAL A 173 27.76 17.02 -1.68
N GLY A 174 28.90 16.38 -1.90
CA GLY A 174 30.19 16.82 -1.36
C GLY A 174 30.46 16.44 0.10
N SER A 175 29.62 15.58 0.69
CA SER A 175 29.92 14.94 1.96
C SER A 175 30.57 13.57 1.74
N SER A 176 31.27 13.08 2.76
CA SER A 176 31.79 11.70 2.84
C SER A 176 31.34 11.02 4.13
N VAL A 177 31.44 9.70 4.16
CA VAL A 177 31.19 8.88 5.35
C VAL A 177 32.54 8.48 5.92
N CYS A 178 32.73 8.66 7.22
CA CYS A 178 33.96 8.27 7.91
C CYS A 178 33.62 7.43 9.16
N VAL A 179 34.63 6.71 9.66
CA VAL A 179 34.57 5.98 10.93
C VAL A 179 35.58 6.60 11.90
N THR A 180 35.12 6.95 13.09
CA THR A 180 35.98 7.39 14.19
C THR A 180 35.83 6.50 15.42
N GLY A 181 36.88 6.33 16.22
CA GLY A 181 36.86 5.39 17.32
C GLY A 181 38.01 5.53 18.30
N SER A 182 38.14 4.56 19.21
CA SER A 182 39.06 4.59 20.35
C SER A 182 40.54 4.47 19.99
N VAL A 183 40.87 3.96 18.80
CA VAL A 183 42.24 3.67 18.37
C VAL A 183 42.82 4.78 17.48
N LEU A 184 44.14 4.79 17.34
CA LEU A 184 44.87 5.81 16.57
C LEU A 184 44.43 5.83 15.10
N GLN A 185 44.23 4.65 14.50
CA GLN A 185 43.85 4.45 13.11
C GLN A 185 42.42 4.93 12.81
N LEU A 186 41.59 5.10 13.85
CA LEU A 186 40.25 5.68 13.76
C LEU A 186 40.20 7.10 14.39
N GLY A 187 41.35 7.73 14.60
CA GLY A 187 41.45 9.12 15.01
C GLY A 187 41.18 9.43 16.48
N GLN A 188 41.06 8.43 17.37
CA GLN A 188 40.83 8.62 18.81
C GLN A 188 39.65 9.57 19.11
N TRP A 189 38.50 9.32 18.47
CA TRP A 189 37.28 10.13 18.53
C TRP A 189 37.38 11.54 17.93
N LYS A 190 38.45 11.85 17.19
CA LYS A 190 38.61 13.11 16.45
C LYS A 190 38.34 12.90 14.97
N VAL A 191 37.41 13.68 14.42
CA VAL A 191 36.98 13.57 13.02
C VAL A 191 38.12 13.83 12.03
N GLN A 192 39.06 14.72 12.36
CA GLN A 192 40.22 15.03 11.49
C GLN A 192 41.17 13.83 11.29
N GLY A 193 41.10 12.81 12.16
CA GLY A 193 41.83 11.56 12.02
C GLY A 193 40.93 10.36 11.75
N ALA A 194 39.65 10.58 11.43
CA ALA A 194 38.71 9.50 11.12
C ALA A 194 39.09 8.81 9.81
N LEU A 195 38.81 7.51 9.73
CA LEU A 195 38.99 6.71 8.52
C LEU A 195 37.89 7.06 7.51
N GLU A 196 38.27 7.58 6.35
CA GLU A 196 37.32 7.91 5.26
C GLU A 196 36.91 6.66 4.48
N LEU A 197 35.61 6.54 4.18
CA LEU A 197 35.05 5.41 3.43
C LEU A 197 34.86 5.76 1.95
N ILE A 198 35.07 4.75 1.12
CA ILE A 198 34.88 4.80 -0.33
C ILE A 198 33.45 4.34 -0.65
N TYR A 199 32.79 5.04 -1.56
CA TYR A 199 31.50 4.61 -2.08
C TYR A 199 31.67 3.39 -3.00
N ALA A 200 31.09 2.26 -2.60
CA ALA A 200 31.13 0.99 -3.33
C ALA A 200 29.92 0.78 -4.26
N GLY A 201 29.03 1.77 -4.35
CA GLY A 201 27.78 1.67 -5.11
C GLY A 201 26.61 1.16 -4.28
N GLY A 202 25.38 1.42 -4.76
CA GLY A 202 24.16 0.91 -4.15
C GLY A 202 23.98 1.34 -2.69
N SER A 203 24.35 2.59 -2.37
CA SER A 203 24.29 3.13 -1.01
C SER A 203 25.26 2.48 0.00
N THR A 204 26.24 1.71 -0.45
CA THR A 204 27.20 1.02 0.42
C THR A 204 28.54 1.76 0.44
N TRP A 205 29.11 1.88 1.64
CA TRP A 205 30.39 2.56 1.89
C TRP A 205 31.34 1.59 2.57
N ILE A 206 32.59 1.55 2.11
CA ILE A 206 33.60 0.58 2.55
C ILE A 206 34.95 1.24 2.85
N ALA A 207 35.65 0.73 3.87
CA ALA A 207 37.07 1.05 4.12
C ALA A 207 37.77 -0.10 4.82
N ASP A 208 39.02 -0.35 4.44
CA ASP A 208 39.90 -1.29 5.12
C ASP A 208 40.81 -0.56 6.09
N CYS A 209 41.02 -1.14 7.27
CA CYS A 209 41.89 -0.61 8.30
C CYS A 209 42.75 -1.73 8.90
N LEU A 210 44.07 -1.52 8.94
CA LEU A 210 44.98 -2.43 9.63
C LEU A 210 45.04 -2.09 11.13
N MET A 211 44.70 -3.05 11.97
CA MET A 211 44.66 -2.90 13.43
C MET A 211 45.59 -3.89 14.11
N ARG A 212 46.22 -3.49 15.22
CA ARG A 212 47.04 -4.42 16.00
C ARG A 212 46.14 -5.30 16.84
N LYS A 213 46.57 -6.53 17.10
CA LYS A 213 45.82 -7.45 17.98
C LYS A 213 45.57 -6.85 19.36
N ASP A 214 46.53 -6.10 19.91
CA ASP A 214 46.42 -5.44 21.22
C ASP A 214 45.43 -4.25 21.26
N ASP A 215 44.96 -3.78 20.09
CA ASP A 215 44.00 -2.67 20.01
C ASP A 215 42.56 -3.12 20.37
N PHE A 216 42.27 -4.42 20.34
CA PHE A 216 40.92 -4.96 20.60
C PHE A 216 40.64 -5.15 22.11
N PRO A 217 39.40 -4.91 22.58
CA PRO A 217 38.22 -4.49 21.81
C PRO A 217 38.25 -3.01 21.43
N ILE A 218 37.77 -2.70 20.22
CA ILE A 218 37.67 -1.33 19.73
C ILE A 218 36.25 -0.79 19.92
N LYS A 219 36.12 0.50 20.16
CA LYS A 219 34.83 1.23 20.15
C LYS A 219 34.85 2.27 19.06
N TYR A 220 33.78 2.37 18.28
CA TYR A 220 33.73 3.26 17.12
C TYR A 220 32.31 3.76 16.83
N LYS A 221 32.24 4.77 15.97
CA LYS A 221 31.02 5.36 15.41
C LYS A 221 31.26 5.80 13.97
N TYR A 222 30.20 5.72 13.17
CA TYR A 222 30.16 6.38 11.87
C TYR A 222 29.86 7.87 12.02
N CYS A 223 30.41 8.70 11.13
CA CYS A 223 30.08 10.10 11.00
C CYS A 223 29.95 10.52 9.53
N ARG A 224 29.03 11.45 9.25
CA ARG A 224 28.97 12.15 7.96
C ARG A 224 29.78 13.42 8.08
N VAL A 225 30.67 13.65 7.13
CA VAL A 225 31.50 14.86 7.08
C VAL A 225 31.07 15.66 5.86
N SER A 226 30.39 16.79 6.11
CA SER A 226 29.98 17.75 5.08
C SER A 226 30.92 18.95 5.08
N LYS A 227 31.29 19.43 3.88
CA LYS A 227 32.03 20.69 3.74
C LYS A 227 31.24 21.90 4.23
N VAL A 228 29.91 21.80 4.30
CA VAL A 228 28.99 22.89 4.63
C VAL A 228 28.50 22.83 6.07
N GLN A 229 28.13 21.62 6.55
CA GLN A 229 27.51 21.44 7.87
C GLN A 229 28.47 20.93 8.96
N GLY A 230 29.73 20.65 8.61
CA GLY A 230 30.68 20.03 9.54
C GLY A 230 30.44 18.52 9.67
N ALA A 231 30.81 17.95 10.82
CA ALA A 231 30.74 16.51 11.05
C ALA A 231 29.58 16.14 11.99
N SER A 232 28.73 15.20 11.58
CA SER A 232 27.65 14.65 12.39
C SER A 232 27.89 13.16 12.69
N LEU A 233 27.87 12.80 13.96
CA LEU A 233 28.02 11.42 14.44
C LEU A 233 26.68 10.69 14.39
N GLU A 234 26.73 9.37 14.18
CA GLU A 234 25.55 8.52 14.30
C GLU A 234 24.98 8.51 15.74
N VAL A 235 23.65 8.35 15.84
CA VAL A 235 22.94 8.34 17.12
C VAL A 235 23.05 6.99 17.83
N GLY A 236 22.80 6.98 19.15
CA GLY A 236 22.83 5.77 19.98
C GLY A 236 24.21 5.48 20.61
N PRO A 237 24.38 4.29 21.23
CA PRO A 237 25.63 3.90 21.87
C PRO A 237 26.75 3.66 20.84
N ASN A 238 28.00 3.67 21.31
CA ASN A 238 29.15 3.29 20.49
C ASN A 238 28.99 1.84 19.99
N ARG A 239 29.43 1.58 18.77
CA ARG A 239 29.62 0.22 18.27
C ARG A 239 30.90 -0.35 18.88
N GLU A 240 30.95 -1.67 19.04
CA GLU A 240 32.06 -2.36 19.66
C GLU A 240 32.42 -3.59 18.85
N LEU A 241 33.72 -3.80 18.59
CA LEU A 241 34.24 -5.00 17.95
C LEU A 241 35.27 -5.65 18.87
N ALA A 242 34.99 -6.88 19.27
CA ALA A 242 35.89 -7.73 20.05
C ALA A 242 36.30 -8.94 19.21
N VAL A 243 37.56 -9.36 19.34
CA VAL A 243 38.13 -10.50 18.62
C VAL A 243 38.62 -11.53 19.63
N ASP A 244 38.28 -12.81 19.41
CA ASP A 244 38.80 -13.90 20.21
C ASP A 244 40.22 -14.27 19.74
N LEU A 245 41.21 -13.61 20.34
CA LEU A 245 42.62 -13.85 20.08
C LEU A 245 43.14 -15.16 20.72
N ALA A 246 42.35 -15.80 21.59
CA ALA A 246 42.72 -17.06 22.23
C ALA A 246 42.37 -18.30 21.39
N SER A 247 41.64 -18.12 20.28
CA SER A 247 41.34 -19.18 19.31
C SER A 247 42.59 -19.81 18.70
N GLU A 248 42.56 -21.12 18.43
CA GLU A 248 43.63 -21.86 17.75
C GLU A 248 43.91 -21.33 16.32
N SER A 249 43.00 -20.56 15.74
CA SER A 249 43.14 -19.92 14.43
C SER A 249 42.48 -18.54 14.45
N PRO A 250 43.16 -17.50 14.96
CA PRO A 250 42.60 -16.15 15.01
C PRO A 250 42.40 -15.59 13.59
N PRO A 251 41.41 -14.70 13.39
CA PRO A 251 41.15 -14.14 12.07
C PRO A 251 42.30 -13.24 11.61
N ASN A 252 42.58 -13.28 10.31
CA ASN A 252 43.50 -12.33 9.65
C ASN A 252 42.73 -11.17 9.02
N TYR A 253 41.46 -11.40 8.70
CA TYR A 253 40.58 -10.44 8.04
C TYR A 253 39.18 -10.51 8.66
N ILE A 254 38.57 -9.36 8.91
CA ILE A 254 37.21 -9.22 9.43
C ILE A 254 36.43 -8.31 8.49
N ILE A 255 35.33 -8.81 7.92
CA ILE A 255 34.33 -8.00 7.21
C ILE A 255 33.24 -7.65 8.21
N LEU A 256 33.07 -6.36 8.51
CA LEU A 256 32.14 -5.84 9.51
C LEU A 256 30.99 -5.10 8.82
N SER A 257 29.87 -5.81 8.64
CA SER A 257 28.65 -5.29 7.99
C SER A 257 27.72 -4.65 9.02
N ASP A 258 27.85 -3.35 9.21
CA ASP A 258 27.22 -2.59 10.31
C ASP A 258 25.77 -2.13 10.06
N GLY A 259 25.12 -2.67 9.02
CA GLY A 259 23.74 -2.35 8.67
C GLY A 259 23.60 -0.94 8.10
N THR A 260 22.61 -0.19 8.57
CA THR A 260 22.36 1.21 8.16
C THR A 260 22.95 2.23 9.13
N PHE A 261 23.31 3.40 8.61
CA PHE A 261 23.74 4.54 9.41
C PHE A 261 22.65 4.94 10.41
N ARG A 262 22.96 5.01 11.71
CA ARG A 262 21.98 5.32 12.76
C ARG A 262 21.70 6.83 12.80
N GLU A 263 20.53 7.25 12.34
CA GLU A 263 20.07 8.65 12.36
C GLU A 263 18.65 8.79 12.90
N THR A 264 18.21 10.03 13.13
CA THR A 264 16.80 10.29 13.48
C THR A 264 15.89 9.85 12.33
N PRO A 265 14.78 9.15 12.62
CA PRO A 265 13.91 8.63 11.57
C PRO A 265 13.42 9.73 10.62
N TRP A 266 13.58 9.50 9.33
CA TRP A 266 13.14 10.43 8.29
C TRP A 266 11.61 10.57 8.32
N ARG A 267 11.08 11.80 8.24
CA ARG A 267 9.62 12.03 8.13
C ARG A 267 9.34 13.01 7.00
N GLY A 268 8.26 12.76 6.27
CA GLY A 268 7.82 13.61 5.17
C GLY A 268 6.33 13.93 5.24
N ALA A 269 5.90 14.83 4.35
CA ALA A 269 4.51 15.19 4.19
C ALA A 269 4.11 15.23 2.70
N GLY A 270 2.81 15.09 2.44
CA GLY A 270 2.25 15.07 1.10
C GLY A 270 0.80 15.51 1.04
N VAL A 271 0.30 15.61 -0.19
CA VAL A 271 -1.10 15.93 -0.51
C VAL A 271 -1.73 14.78 -1.28
N ALA A 272 -3.00 14.50 -1.03
CA ALA A 272 -3.81 13.52 -1.76
C ALA A 272 -4.96 14.22 -2.49
N ILE A 273 -5.19 13.85 -3.75
CA ILE A 273 -6.34 14.33 -4.53
C ILE A 273 -6.62 13.35 -5.69
N PRO A 274 -7.89 13.03 -5.99
CA PRO A 274 -8.22 12.32 -7.21
C PRO A 274 -7.86 13.15 -8.44
N MET A 275 -7.29 12.54 -9.48
CA MET A 275 -6.91 13.28 -10.69
C MET A 275 -8.12 13.99 -11.32
N PHE A 276 -9.30 13.36 -11.29
CA PHE A 276 -10.53 13.97 -11.82
C PHE A 276 -10.97 15.23 -11.07
N SER A 277 -10.61 15.37 -9.80
CA SER A 277 -11.01 16.51 -8.96
C SER A 277 -10.15 17.75 -9.16
N VAL A 278 -8.95 17.59 -9.74
CA VAL A 278 -8.05 18.72 -10.00
C VAL A 278 -8.72 19.71 -10.95
N ARG A 279 -8.49 21.00 -10.69
CA ARG A 279 -8.97 22.10 -11.51
C ARG A 279 -7.79 22.98 -11.91
N SER A 280 -7.65 23.25 -13.21
CA SER A 280 -6.63 24.16 -13.73
C SER A 280 -7.23 25.13 -14.73
N ASN A 281 -6.52 26.19 -15.07
CA ASN A 281 -6.97 27.11 -16.10
C ASN A 281 -6.98 26.45 -17.48
N ASP A 282 -6.25 25.37 -17.71
CA ASP A 282 -6.10 24.70 -19.00
C ASP A 282 -6.91 23.41 -19.15
N ASP A 283 -7.58 22.97 -18.08
CA ASP A 283 -8.37 21.75 -18.09
C ASP A 283 -9.57 21.83 -19.06
N LEU A 284 -10.04 20.65 -19.48
CA LEU A 284 -11.28 20.49 -20.23
C LEU A 284 -12.38 19.87 -19.34
N GLY A 285 -12.73 20.56 -18.25
CA GLY A 285 -13.82 20.19 -17.33
C GLY A 285 -13.49 19.11 -16.30
N VAL A 286 -12.28 18.56 -16.34
CA VAL A 286 -11.76 17.53 -15.43
C VAL A 286 -10.24 17.66 -15.36
N GLY A 287 -9.63 17.38 -14.22
CA GLY A 287 -8.18 17.37 -14.10
C GLY A 287 -7.53 16.30 -14.99
N GLU A 288 -6.38 16.61 -15.57
CA GLU A 288 -5.69 15.79 -16.58
C GLU A 288 -4.21 15.61 -16.24
N PHE A 289 -3.52 14.66 -16.86
CA PHE A 289 -2.16 14.29 -16.44
C PHE A 289 -1.15 15.44 -16.49
N LEU A 290 -1.30 16.41 -17.41
CA LEU A 290 -0.39 17.55 -17.46
C LEU A 290 -0.60 18.57 -16.32
N ASP A 291 -1.77 18.58 -15.68
CA ASP A 291 -2.01 19.43 -14.49
C ASP A 291 -1.24 18.95 -13.26
N LEU A 292 -0.80 17.68 -13.25
CA LEU A 292 0.03 17.14 -12.17
C LEU A 292 1.30 17.96 -11.95
N LYS A 293 1.83 18.64 -12.98
CA LYS A 293 2.99 19.52 -12.83
C LYS A 293 2.68 20.70 -11.91
N LEU A 294 1.51 21.31 -12.03
CA LEU A 294 1.07 22.41 -11.15
C LEU A 294 0.87 21.89 -9.72
N LEU A 295 0.33 20.68 -9.56
CA LEU A 295 0.16 20.05 -8.25
C LEU A 295 1.51 19.71 -7.60
N VAL A 296 2.49 19.29 -8.40
CA VAL A 296 3.89 19.09 -7.96
C VAL A 296 4.51 20.41 -7.53
N ASP A 297 4.31 21.50 -8.28
CA ASP A 297 4.84 22.81 -7.89
C ASP A 297 4.17 23.30 -6.59
N LEU A 298 2.86 23.10 -6.42
CA LEU A 298 2.17 23.42 -5.17
C LEU A 298 2.73 22.61 -3.99
N ALA A 299 3.01 21.32 -4.21
CA ALA A 299 3.64 20.46 -3.22
C ALA A 299 5.03 21.00 -2.82
N VAL A 300 5.89 21.31 -3.78
CA VAL A 300 7.23 21.87 -3.52
C VAL A 300 7.16 23.18 -2.75
N ASP A 301 6.31 24.12 -3.18
CA ASP A 301 6.21 25.43 -2.55
C ASP A 301 5.73 25.34 -1.10
N SER A 302 4.85 24.37 -0.81
CA SER A 302 4.32 24.04 0.51
C SER A 302 5.27 23.17 1.37
N GLY A 303 6.41 22.73 0.81
CA GLY A 303 7.39 21.88 1.50
C GLY A 303 7.08 20.38 1.50
N PHE A 304 6.07 19.94 0.74
CA PHE A 304 5.72 18.53 0.58
C PHE A 304 6.66 17.81 -0.39
N HIS A 305 6.74 16.48 -0.18
CA HIS A 305 7.58 15.56 -0.95
C HIS A 305 6.77 14.46 -1.64
N LEU A 306 5.44 14.54 -1.59
CA LEU A 306 4.57 13.50 -2.11
C LEU A 306 3.25 14.07 -2.62
N VAL A 307 2.81 13.55 -3.76
CA VAL A 307 1.46 13.70 -4.31
C VAL A 307 0.86 12.30 -4.47
N GLN A 308 -0.29 12.07 -3.83
CA GLN A 308 -1.05 10.83 -3.93
C GLN A 308 -2.27 11.01 -4.83
N LEU A 309 -2.47 10.06 -5.75
CA LEU A 309 -3.64 9.97 -6.61
C LEU A 309 -4.48 8.74 -6.26
N LEU A 310 -5.77 8.80 -6.59
CA LEU A 310 -6.63 7.61 -6.71
C LEU A 310 -6.23 6.78 -7.95
N PRO A 311 -6.81 5.58 -8.17
CA PRO A 311 -6.53 4.80 -9.36
C PRO A 311 -6.80 5.62 -10.63
N VAL A 312 -5.90 5.50 -11.62
CA VAL A 312 -5.97 6.25 -12.90
C VAL A 312 -6.26 5.35 -14.10
N ASN A 313 -6.70 4.13 -13.82
CA ASN A 313 -6.99 3.11 -14.82
C ASN A 313 -8.33 3.37 -15.51
N ASP A 314 -8.49 2.89 -16.74
CA ASP A 314 -9.76 2.99 -17.45
C ASP A 314 -10.84 2.17 -16.73
N THR A 315 -11.99 2.81 -16.49
CA THR A 315 -13.17 2.27 -15.82
C THR A 315 -14.40 2.30 -16.71
N SER A 316 -14.26 2.60 -18.01
CA SER A 316 -15.35 2.77 -18.98
C SER A 316 -16.08 1.45 -19.33
N VAL A 317 -16.67 0.78 -18.35
CA VAL A 317 -17.35 -0.52 -18.51
C VAL A 317 -18.72 -0.33 -19.16
N HIS A 318 -19.48 0.68 -18.76
CA HIS A 318 -20.86 0.90 -19.21
C HIS A 318 -21.02 2.05 -20.20
N GLY A 319 -20.00 2.92 -20.33
CA GLY A 319 -20.08 4.16 -21.10
C GLY A 319 -21.00 5.20 -20.45
N MET A 320 -21.16 5.15 -19.12
CA MET A 320 -22.09 6.01 -18.37
C MET A 320 -21.44 6.56 -17.10
N TRP A 321 -22.10 7.49 -16.41
CA TRP A 321 -21.57 8.10 -15.17
C TRP A 321 -21.23 7.10 -14.05
N TRP A 322 -21.78 5.87 -14.07
CA TRP A 322 -21.45 4.80 -13.10
C TRP A 322 -19.97 4.39 -13.19
N ASP A 323 -19.36 4.57 -14.36
CA ASP A 323 -17.95 4.31 -14.60
C ASP A 323 -17.03 5.31 -13.91
N SER A 324 -17.57 6.38 -13.30
CA SER A 324 -16.77 7.32 -12.51
C SER A 324 -16.10 6.68 -11.29
N TYR A 325 -16.52 5.48 -10.86
CA TYR A 325 -15.94 4.74 -9.73
C TYR A 325 -14.54 4.21 -10.07
N PRO A 326 -13.45 4.78 -9.51
CA PRO A 326 -12.08 4.50 -9.97
C PRO A 326 -11.57 3.09 -9.64
N TYR A 327 -12.27 2.35 -8.77
CA TYR A 327 -11.87 1.00 -8.35
C TYR A 327 -12.50 -0.11 -9.21
N SER A 328 -13.48 0.21 -10.08
CA SER A 328 -14.08 -0.75 -11.02
C SER A 328 -13.37 -0.72 -12.37
N SER A 329 -12.12 -1.18 -12.40
CA SER A 329 -11.30 -1.08 -13.60
C SER A 329 -11.81 -1.98 -14.73
N LEU A 330 -12.04 -1.38 -15.91
CA LEU A 330 -12.20 -2.08 -17.19
C LEU A 330 -10.90 -2.80 -17.57
N SER A 331 -9.76 -2.19 -17.27
CA SER A 331 -8.45 -2.81 -17.39
C SER A 331 -7.50 -2.31 -16.31
N VAL A 332 -6.79 -3.23 -15.66
CA VAL A 332 -5.76 -2.86 -14.67
C VAL A 332 -4.49 -2.27 -15.28
N PHE A 333 -4.37 -2.26 -16.61
CA PHE A 333 -3.18 -1.78 -17.33
C PHE A 333 -3.40 -0.46 -18.07
N ALA A 334 -4.57 -0.29 -18.68
CA ALA A 334 -4.91 0.87 -19.50
C ALA A 334 -5.13 2.11 -18.62
N LEU A 335 -4.67 3.27 -19.11
CA LEU A 335 -4.92 4.57 -18.48
C LEU A 335 -6.28 5.12 -18.90
N HIS A 336 -6.95 5.84 -18.01
CA HIS A 336 -8.29 6.36 -18.29
C HIS A 336 -8.27 7.50 -19.33
N PRO A 337 -9.05 7.43 -20.44
CA PRO A 337 -9.10 8.49 -21.46
C PRO A 337 -9.56 9.87 -20.95
N LEU A 338 -10.38 9.90 -19.91
CA LEU A 338 -10.74 11.09 -19.14
C LEU A 338 -9.54 11.99 -18.78
N TYR A 339 -8.34 11.45 -18.57
CA TYR A 339 -7.15 12.23 -18.18
C TYR A 339 -6.30 12.74 -19.36
N LEU A 340 -6.80 12.61 -20.60
CA LEU A 340 -6.11 13.03 -21.82
C LEU A 340 -6.24 14.54 -22.08
N ARG A 341 -5.12 15.28 -22.06
CA ARG A 341 -5.02 16.68 -22.50
C ARG A 341 -5.04 16.76 -24.03
N VAL A 342 -6.20 17.06 -24.62
CA VAL A 342 -6.40 17.08 -26.08
C VAL A 342 -5.60 18.17 -26.80
N GLN A 343 -5.32 19.27 -26.10
CA GLN A 343 -4.48 20.39 -26.54
C GLN A 343 -3.04 19.95 -26.84
N ALA A 344 -2.59 18.85 -26.22
CA ALA A 344 -1.24 18.32 -26.30
C ALA A 344 -1.14 17.05 -27.18
N LEU A 345 -2.12 16.81 -28.04
CA LEU A 345 -2.09 15.67 -28.98
C LEU A 345 -1.15 15.93 -30.15
N SER A 346 -1.17 17.13 -30.72
CA SER A 346 -0.37 17.49 -31.88
C SER A 346 0.00 18.95 -31.87
N GLU A 347 1.17 19.29 -32.43
CA GLU A 347 1.56 20.68 -32.67
C GLU A 347 0.79 21.31 -33.85
N ASN A 348 0.20 20.48 -34.73
CA ASN A 348 -0.45 20.90 -35.96
C ASN A 348 -1.99 20.83 -35.90
N ILE A 349 -2.58 21.04 -34.72
CA ILE A 349 -4.05 21.04 -34.57
C ILE A 349 -4.65 22.20 -35.40
N PRO A 350 -5.58 21.91 -36.35
CA PRO A 350 -6.28 22.94 -37.12
C PRO A 350 -7.05 23.92 -36.25
N GLU A 351 -7.21 25.15 -36.73
CA GLU A 351 -7.88 26.23 -35.99
C GLU A 351 -9.34 25.88 -35.62
N GLU A 352 -10.05 25.16 -36.48
CA GLU A 352 -11.42 24.69 -36.22
C GLU A 352 -11.50 23.79 -34.98
N ILE A 353 -10.52 22.90 -34.81
CA ILE A 353 -10.44 22.00 -33.65
C ILE A 353 -10.01 22.78 -32.40
N LYS A 354 -9.11 23.77 -32.52
CA LYS A 354 -8.75 24.66 -31.40
C LYS A 354 -9.97 25.44 -30.90
N GLN A 355 -10.80 25.96 -31.80
CA GLN A 355 -12.04 26.65 -31.46
C GLN A 355 -13.07 25.72 -30.81
N GLU A 356 -13.16 24.46 -31.26
CA GLU A 356 -13.97 23.43 -30.60
C GLU A 356 -13.48 23.16 -29.16
N ILE A 357 -12.16 22.98 -28.97
CA ILE A 357 -11.57 22.80 -27.63
C ILE A 357 -11.95 23.98 -26.72
N SER A 358 -11.79 25.23 -27.18
CA SER A 358 -12.13 26.41 -26.38
C SER A 358 -13.62 26.48 -26.02
N ARG A 359 -14.51 26.13 -26.95
CA ARG A 359 -15.97 26.09 -26.68
C ARG A 359 -16.33 25.01 -25.66
N GLU A 360 -15.79 23.79 -25.82
CA GLU A 360 -16.04 22.71 -24.88
C GLU A 360 -15.43 23.01 -23.50
N LYS A 361 -14.28 23.70 -23.44
CA LYS A 361 -13.67 24.17 -22.19
C LYS A 361 -14.60 25.08 -21.40
N GLU A 362 -15.18 26.09 -22.05
CA GLU A 362 -16.14 27.00 -21.40
C GLU A 362 -17.40 26.26 -20.94
N LYS A 363 -17.94 25.39 -21.81
CA LYS A 363 -19.15 24.61 -21.53
C LYS A 363 -18.96 23.61 -20.38
N LEU A 364 -17.83 22.92 -20.32
CA LEU A 364 -17.55 21.87 -19.33
C LEU A 364 -16.94 22.41 -18.04
N ASN A 365 -16.68 23.73 -17.94
CA ASN A 365 -16.19 24.36 -16.71
C ASN A 365 -17.28 24.48 -15.64
N GLN A 366 -17.78 23.34 -15.17
CA GLN A 366 -18.89 23.20 -14.23
C GLN A 366 -18.42 23.07 -12.78
N LYS A 367 -19.39 23.15 -11.84
CA LYS A 367 -19.17 22.98 -10.40
C LYS A 367 -18.59 21.59 -10.06
N ASN A 368 -19.14 20.56 -10.71
CA ASN A 368 -18.77 19.16 -10.59
C ASN A 368 -18.30 18.65 -11.97
N VAL A 369 -17.62 17.51 -11.99
CA VAL A 369 -17.23 16.85 -13.24
C VAL A 369 -18.47 16.29 -13.95
N ASP A 370 -18.70 16.71 -15.19
CA ASP A 370 -19.66 16.06 -16.09
C ASP A 370 -18.96 14.93 -16.85
N TYR A 371 -18.93 13.75 -16.24
CA TYR A 371 -18.12 12.61 -16.71
C TYR A 371 -18.42 12.22 -18.16
N GLU A 372 -19.70 12.08 -18.50
CA GLU A 372 -20.16 11.62 -19.81
C GLU A 372 -19.87 12.67 -20.89
N ALA A 373 -20.22 13.94 -20.64
CA ALA A 373 -19.99 15.01 -21.60
C ALA A 373 -18.50 15.25 -21.84
N THR A 374 -17.68 15.19 -20.78
CA THR A 374 -16.23 15.37 -20.90
C THR A 374 -15.58 14.20 -21.65
N MET A 375 -15.94 12.95 -21.36
CA MET A 375 -15.45 11.79 -22.12
C MET A 375 -15.81 11.88 -23.61
N ALA A 376 -17.07 12.22 -23.92
CA ALA A 376 -17.53 12.36 -25.30
C ALA A 376 -16.77 13.46 -26.05
N ALA A 377 -16.59 14.63 -25.43
CA ALA A 377 -15.84 15.74 -26.03
C ALA A 377 -14.38 15.36 -26.32
N LYS A 378 -13.69 14.77 -25.34
CA LYS A 378 -12.27 14.38 -25.48
C LYS A 378 -12.06 13.33 -26.56
N LEU A 379 -12.87 12.27 -26.56
CA LEU A 379 -12.74 11.20 -27.56
C LEU A 379 -13.09 11.70 -28.96
N SER A 380 -14.09 12.57 -29.10
CA SER A 380 -14.45 13.22 -30.37
C SER A 380 -13.28 14.04 -30.93
N ILE A 381 -12.70 14.92 -30.11
CA ILE A 381 -11.56 15.76 -30.49
C ILE A 381 -10.34 14.89 -30.82
N ALA A 382 -10.01 13.92 -29.97
CA ALA A 382 -8.90 13.00 -30.19
C ALA A 382 -9.06 12.21 -31.49
N LYS A 383 -10.28 11.77 -31.83
CA LYS A 383 -10.55 11.05 -33.08
C LYS A 383 -10.34 11.94 -34.31
N LYS A 384 -10.72 13.22 -34.24
CA LYS A 384 -10.47 14.20 -35.31
C LYS A 384 -8.97 14.40 -35.52
N VAL A 385 -8.20 14.59 -34.44
CA VAL A 385 -6.74 14.74 -34.53
C VAL A 385 -6.09 13.45 -35.05
N PHE A 386 -6.49 12.29 -34.54
CA PHE A 386 -6.02 10.99 -35.02
C PHE A 386 -6.18 10.83 -36.54
N ASN A 387 -7.33 11.19 -37.11
CA ASN A 387 -7.56 11.07 -38.55
C ASN A 387 -6.61 11.95 -39.40
N LEU A 388 -6.01 13.00 -38.82
CA LEU A 388 -5.06 13.88 -39.50
C LEU A 388 -3.64 13.32 -39.51
N GLU A 389 -3.25 12.55 -38.48
CA GLU A 389 -1.84 12.18 -38.26
C GLU A 389 -1.59 10.70 -37.97
N LYS A 390 -2.61 9.83 -38.06
CA LYS A 390 -2.51 8.40 -37.69
C LYS A 390 -1.30 7.71 -38.31
N ASP A 391 -1.06 7.88 -39.61
CA ASP A 391 0.04 7.18 -40.29
C ASP A 391 1.39 7.67 -39.77
N LYS A 392 1.54 8.99 -39.58
CA LYS A 392 2.76 9.60 -39.02
C LYS A 392 3.07 9.09 -37.61
N ILE A 393 2.06 9.03 -36.74
CA ILE A 393 2.25 8.63 -35.34
C ILE A 393 2.44 7.12 -35.21
N LEU A 394 1.59 6.32 -35.86
CA LEU A 394 1.69 4.85 -35.81
C LEU A 394 2.99 4.33 -36.46
N ASP A 395 3.59 5.08 -37.40
CA ASP A 395 4.89 4.73 -37.97
C ASP A 395 6.11 5.30 -37.22
N SER A 396 5.90 6.16 -36.23
CA SER A 396 6.98 6.74 -35.43
C SER A 396 7.73 5.69 -34.60
N SER A 397 9.01 5.94 -34.35
CA SER A 397 9.85 5.05 -33.53
C SER A 397 9.40 5.00 -32.07
N SER A 398 8.92 6.12 -31.52
CA SER A 398 8.38 6.20 -30.16
C SER A 398 7.11 5.37 -29.99
N PHE A 399 6.17 5.45 -30.95
CA PHE A 399 4.97 4.61 -30.94
C PHE A 399 5.33 3.13 -31.10
N LYS A 400 6.19 2.77 -32.06
CA LYS A 400 6.60 1.37 -32.27
C LYS A 400 7.25 0.76 -31.03
N LYS A 401 8.08 1.55 -30.32
CA LYS A 401 8.65 1.16 -29.02
C LYS A 401 7.55 0.95 -27.97
N PHE A 402 6.68 1.95 -27.76
CA PHE A 402 5.57 1.85 -26.82
C PHE A 402 4.69 0.63 -27.11
N PHE A 403 4.31 0.41 -28.38
CA PHE A 403 3.49 -0.72 -28.77
C PHE A 403 4.20 -2.04 -28.45
N SER A 404 5.47 -2.20 -28.82
CA SER A 404 6.23 -3.44 -28.54
C SER A 404 6.37 -3.75 -27.05
N GLU A 405 6.47 -2.72 -26.20
CA GLU A 405 6.59 -2.87 -24.74
C GLU A 405 5.25 -3.16 -24.04
N ASN A 406 4.12 -3.02 -24.75
CA ASN A 406 2.77 -3.09 -24.16
C ASN A 406 1.80 -4.00 -24.93
N GLU A 407 2.20 -4.62 -26.05
CA GLU A 407 1.30 -5.31 -26.95
C GLU A 407 0.48 -6.43 -26.28
N GLU A 408 1.03 -7.08 -25.25
CA GLU A 408 0.37 -8.16 -24.52
C GLU A 408 -0.95 -7.73 -23.87
N TRP A 409 -1.02 -6.54 -23.28
CA TRP A 409 -2.25 -6.00 -22.68
C TRP A 409 -2.97 -5.02 -23.61
N LEU A 410 -2.22 -4.31 -24.47
CA LEU A 410 -2.76 -3.25 -25.32
C LEU A 410 -3.63 -3.80 -26.46
N LYS A 411 -3.23 -4.91 -27.09
CA LYS A 411 -4.05 -5.58 -28.14
C LYS A 411 -5.39 -6.08 -27.58
N PRO A 412 -5.45 -6.86 -26.48
CA PRO A 412 -6.72 -7.24 -25.87
C PRO A 412 -7.57 -6.05 -25.44
N TYR A 413 -6.98 -5.00 -24.84
CA TYR A 413 -7.72 -3.81 -24.44
C TYR A 413 -8.40 -3.12 -25.63
N ALA A 414 -7.66 -2.88 -26.72
CA ALA A 414 -8.23 -2.23 -27.90
C ALA A 414 -9.32 -3.07 -28.58
N ALA A 415 -9.12 -4.40 -28.62
CA ALA A 415 -10.12 -5.34 -29.11
C ALA A 415 -11.38 -5.34 -28.22
N PHE A 416 -11.21 -5.32 -26.90
CA PHE A 416 -12.31 -5.28 -25.94
C PHE A 416 -13.13 -3.99 -26.12
N CYS A 417 -12.50 -2.82 -26.15
CA CYS A 417 -13.21 -1.55 -26.36
C CYS A 417 -14.01 -1.56 -27.67
N PHE A 418 -13.42 -2.08 -28.76
CA PHE A 418 -14.14 -2.26 -30.02
C PHE A 418 -15.36 -3.19 -29.88
N LEU A 419 -15.19 -4.35 -29.24
CA LEU A 419 -16.28 -5.31 -29.07
C LEU A 419 -17.39 -4.79 -28.15
N ARG A 420 -17.02 -4.13 -27.05
CA ARG A 420 -17.96 -3.44 -26.14
C ARG A 420 -18.84 -2.47 -26.93
N ASP A 421 -18.21 -1.59 -27.71
CA ASP A 421 -18.92 -0.56 -28.47
C ASP A 421 -19.75 -1.17 -29.60
N PHE A 422 -19.25 -2.24 -30.24
CA PHE A 422 -19.96 -2.94 -31.32
C PHE A 422 -21.20 -3.71 -30.83
N PHE A 423 -21.13 -4.33 -29.66
CA PHE A 423 -22.25 -5.08 -29.05
C PHE A 423 -23.07 -4.23 -28.07
N GLU A 424 -22.68 -2.98 -27.82
CA GLU A 424 -23.31 -2.06 -26.85
C GLU A 424 -23.40 -2.63 -25.42
N THR A 425 -22.46 -3.51 -25.05
CA THR A 425 -22.38 -4.12 -23.73
C THR A 425 -20.96 -4.62 -23.43
N SER A 426 -20.48 -4.44 -22.20
CA SER A 426 -19.23 -5.06 -21.72
C SER A 426 -19.41 -6.48 -21.23
N ASP A 427 -20.65 -6.97 -21.07
CA ASP A 427 -20.90 -8.37 -20.75
C ASP A 427 -20.47 -9.25 -21.92
N HIS A 428 -19.22 -9.69 -21.85
CA HIS A 428 -18.58 -10.43 -22.92
C HIS A 428 -19.25 -11.79 -23.17
N THR A 429 -20.08 -12.30 -22.24
CA THR A 429 -20.87 -13.52 -22.49
C THR A 429 -21.88 -13.33 -23.62
N GLN A 430 -22.26 -12.08 -23.91
CA GLN A 430 -23.22 -11.72 -24.97
C GLN A 430 -22.56 -11.51 -26.35
N TRP A 431 -21.23 -11.59 -26.46
CA TRP A 431 -20.50 -11.32 -27.72
C TRP A 431 -20.42 -12.52 -28.68
N GLY A 432 -21.27 -13.53 -28.49
CA GLY A 432 -21.32 -14.72 -29.33
C GLY A 432 -19.97 -15.43 -29.44
N ARG A 433 -19.40 -15.51 -30.65
CA ARG A 433 -18.10 -16.19 -30.90
C ARG A 433 -16.89 -15.54 -30.21
N PHE A 434 -17.03 -14.30 -29.75
CA PHE A 434 -15.98 -13.55 -29.05
C PHE A 434 -16.13 -13.60 -27.53
N SER A 435 -17.14 -14.30 -26.99
CA SER A 435 -17.30 -14.52 -25.54
C SER A 435 -16.09 -15.18 -24.90
N HIS A 436 -15.46 -16.11 -25.63
CA HIS A 436 -14.17 -16.68 -25.30
C HIS A 436 -13.16 -16.32 -26.39
N ILE A 437 -12.19 -15.49 -26.00
CA ILE A 437 -11.11 -15.06 -26.88
C ILE A 437 -9.96 -16.05 -26.86
N SER A 438 -9.38 -16.29 -28.03
CA SER A 438 -8.13 -17.04 -28.18
C SER A 438 -7.10 -16.13 -28.82
N LYS A 439 -5.82 -16.46 -28.67
CA LYS A 439 -4.72 -15.69 -29.27
C LYS A 439 -4.92 -15.52 -30.79
N GLU A 440 -5.33 -16.58 -31.49
CA GLU A 440 -5.58 -16.53 -32.94
C GLU A 440 -6.73 -15.57 -33.31
N LYS A 441 -7.87 -15.68 -32.61
CA LYS A 441 -9.02 -14.77 -32.84
C LYS A 441 -8.64 -13.31 -32.58
N LEU A 442 -7.87 -13.06 -31.52
CA LEU A 442 -7.41 -11.73 -31.16
C LEU A 442 -6.50 -11.16 -32.25
N GLU A 443 -5.45 -11.87 -32.64
CA GLU A 443 -4.51 -11.42 -33.68
C GLU A 443 -5.22 -11.17 -35.03
N LYS A 444 -6.21 -11.99 -35.37
CA LYS A 444 -7.03 -11.76 -36.58
C LYS A 444 -7.88 -10.49 -36.47
N LEU A 445 -8.46 -10.21 -35.31
CA LEU A 445 -9.30 -9.03 -35.08
C LEU A 445 -8.47 -7.73 -35.17
N VAL A 446 -7.29 -7.73 -34.57
CA VAL A 446 -6.40 -6.55 -34.47
C VAL A 446 -5.42 -6.42 -35.64
N SER A 447 -5.47 -7.32 -36.62
CA SER A 447 -4.62 -7.28 -37.82
C SER A 447 -4.82 -5.99 -38.61
N LYS A 448 -3.74 -5.49 -39.23
CA LYS A 448 -3.78 -4.35 -40.16
C LYS A 448 -4.70 -4.59 -41.37
N ASP A 449 -4.90 -5.85 -41.75
CA ASP A 449 -5.77 -6.23 -42.86
C ASP A 449 -7.26 -6.30 -42.46
N SER A 450 -7.58 -6.08 -41.17
CA SER A 450 -8.95 -6.07 -40.66
C SER A 450 -9.67 -4.79 -41.09
N LEU A 451 -10.94 -4.92 -41.51
CA LEU A 451 -11.80 -3.77 -41.82
C LEU A 451 -12.03 -2.83 -40.62
N HIS A 452 -11.77 -3.31 -39.40
CA HIS A 452 -11.94 -2.56 -38.15
C HIS A 452 -10.64 -1.97 -37.60
N TYR A 453 -9.52 -2.12 -38.31
CA TYR A 453 -8.20 -1.72 -37.80
C TYR A 453 -8.12 -0.23 -37.44
N ASP A 454 -8.74 0.66 -38.21
CA ASP A 454 -8.75 2.10 -37.90
C ASP A 454 -9.48 2.44 -36.58
N VAL A 455 -10.50 1.66 -36.21
CA VAL A 455 -11.22 1.82 -34.95
C VAL A 455 -10.37 1.29 -33.79
N ILE A 456 -9.73 0.14 -33.97
CA ILE A 456 -8.86 -0.49 -32.96
C ILE A 456 -7.60 0.35 -32.73
N SER A 457 -6.95 0.79 -33.79
CA SER A 457 -5.71 1.58 -33.74
C SER A 457 -5.88 2.96 -33.10
N PHE A 458 -7.10 3.51 -33.12
CA PHE A 458 -7.43 4.71 -32.35
C PHE A 458 -7.24 4.49 -30.83
N GLN A 459 -7.56 3.30 -30.32
CA GLN A 459 -7.33 2.98 -28.90
C GLN A 459 -5.83 2.91 -28.59
N TYR A 460 -5.01 2.41 -29.52
CA TYR A 460 -3.55 2.45 -29.37
C TYR A 460 -3.01 3.88 -29.32
N TYR A 461 -3.54 4.75 -30.19
CA TYR A 461 -3.19 6.17 -30.22
C TYR A 461 -3.53 6.88 -28.91
N VAL A 462 -4.75 6.70 -28.40
CA VAL A 462 -5.17 7.31 -27.12
C VAL A 462 -4.28 6.85 -25.96
N GLN A 463 -4.03 5.53 -25.84
CA GLN A 463 -3.16 5.00 -24.78
C GLN A 463 -1.70 5.47 -24.92
N PHE A 464 -1.20 5.65 -26.15
CA PHE A 464 0.13 6.21 -26.38
C PHE A 464 0.24 7.66 -25.89
N HIS A 465 -0.74 8.52 -26.19
CA HIS A 465 -0.71 9.91 -25.72
C HIS A 465 -0.90 10.03 -24.20
N LEU A 466 -1.77 9.22 -23.60
CA LEU A 466 -1.89 9.13 -22.14
C LEU A 466 -0.56 8.72 -21.50
N HIS A 467 0.12 7.72 -22.07
CA HIS A 467 1.44 7.27 -21.63
C HIS A 467 2.47 8.40 -21.69
N LEU A 468 2.52 9.16 -22.79
CA LEU A 468 3.45 10.28 -22.93
C LEU A 468 3.19 11.36 -21.86
N GLN A 469 1.93 11.77 -21.69
CA GLN A 469 1.56 12.84 -20.76
C GLN A 469 1.82 12.45 -19.29
N LEU A 470 1.44 11.24 -18.88
CA LEU A 470 1.70 10.79 -17.51
C LEU A 470 3.20 10.53 -17.28
N SER A 471 3.92 10.00 -18.26
CA SER A 471 5.39 9.83 -18.15
C SER A 471 6.11 11.16 -18.00
N GLU A 472 5.66 12.19 -18.73
CA GLU A 472 6.20 13.54 -18.62
C GLU A 472 5.94 14.15 -17.23
N ALA A 473 4.72 14.05 -16.72
CA ALA A 473 4.38 14.50 -15.37
C ALA A 473 5.17 13.76 -14.28
N ALA A 474 5.30 12.44 -14.42
CA ALA A 474 6.09 11.61 -13.51
C ALA A 474 7.58 11.98 -13.53
N ALA A 475 8.17 12.20 -14.71
CA ALA A 475 9.54 12.67 -14.82
C ALA A 475 9.74 14.05 -14.17
N TYR A 476 8.76 14.96 -14.34
CA TYR A 476 8.77 16.27 -13.70
C TYR A 476 8.73 16.16 -12.17
N ALA A 477 7.83 15.35 -11.62
CA ALA A 477 7.74 15.10 -10.18
C ALA A 477 9.05 14.56 -9.60
N ARG A 478 9.64 13.54 -10.25
CA ARG A 478 10.95 12.99 -9.84
C ARG A 478 12.05 14.05 -9.85
N LYS A 479 12.11 14.89 -10.89
CA LYS A 479 13.06 16.01 -11.00
C LYS A 479 12.90 17.02 -9.87
N LYS A 480 11.66 17.25 -9.43
CA LYS A 480 11.30 18.15 -8.32
C LYS A 480 11.39 17.49 -6.94
N LYS A 481 11.88 16.25 -6.86
CA LYS A 481 11.95 15.42 -5.64
C LYS A 481 10.58 15.17 -4.98
N VAL A 482 9.52 15.14 -5.78
CA VAL A 482 8.17 14.80 -5.32
C VAL A 482 7.82 13.38 -5.77
N VAL A 483 7.50 12.53 -4.80
CA VAL A 483 7.03 11.16 -5.01
C VAL A 483 5.61 11.22 -5.57
N LEU A 484 5.40 10.65 -6.75
CA LEU A 484 4.05 10.29 -7.20
C LEU A 484 3.69 8.93 -6.62
N LYS A 485 2.65 8.93 -5.78
CA LYS A 485 2.07 7.75 -5.14
C LYS A 485 0.74 7.40 -5.82
N GLY A 486 0.70 6.25 -6.49
CA GLY A 486 -0.55 5.75 -7.08
C GLY A 486 -1.38 4.96 -6.07
N ASP A 487 -2.48 4.39 -6.56
CA ASP A 487 -3.36 3.51 -5.79
C ASP A 487 -3.68 2.26 -6.62
N LEU A 488 -3.65 1.10 -5.96
CA LEU A 488 -3.77 -0.22 -6.57
C LEU A 488 -5.04 -0.90 -6.04
N PRO A 489 -6.16 -0.86 -6.78
CA PRO A 489 -7.39 -1.54 -6.41
C PRO A 489 -7.20 -3.03 -6.17
N ILE A 490 -7.85 -3.59 -5.14
CA ILE A 490 -7.85 -5.04 -4.92
C ILE A 490 -8.70 -5.79 -5.94
N GLY A 491 -9.70 -5.14 -6.54
CA GLY A 491 -10.67 -5.76 -7.45
C GLY A 491 -10.41 -5.48 -8.93
N VAL A 492 -11.16 -6.18 -9.77
CA VAL A 492 -11.36 -5.85 -11.21
C VAL A 492 -12.84 -5.97 -11.51
N ASP A 493 -13.34 -5.20 -12.49
CA ASP A 493 -14.73 -5.36 -12.91
C ASP A 493 -14.97 -6.78 -13.46
N ARG A 494 -16.16 -7.33 -13.20
CA ARG A 494 -16.60 -8.64 -13.72
C ARG A 494 -16.57 -8.69 -15.24
N ASN A 495 -16.87 -7.57 -15.89
CA ASN A 495 -16.96 -7.37 -17.32
C ASN A 495 -15.74 -6.57 -17.81
N SER A 496 -14.54 -6.99 -17.40
CA SER A 496 -13.28 -6.33 -17.73
C SER A 496 -12.50 -7.08 -18.82
N VAL A 497 -11.47 -6.41 -19.36
CA VAL A 497 -10.48 -7.04 -20.24
C VAL A 497 -9.82 -8.22 -19.52
N ASP A 498 -9.53 -8.06 -18.23
CA ASP A 498 -8.83 -9.05 -17.43
C ASP A 498 -9.66 -10.34 -17.24
N THR A 499 -10.95 -10.22 -16.93
CA THR A 499 -11.85 -11.39 -16.80
C THR A 499 -12.19 -12.03 -18.14
N TRP A 500 -12.17 -11.27 -19.23
CA TRP A 500 -12.39 -11.78 -20.58
C TRP A 500 -11.19 -12.59 -21.10
N VAL A 501 -9.96 -12.10 -20.89
CA VAL A 501 -8.74 -12.74 -21.39
C VAL A 501 -8.27 -13.87 -20.47
N TYR A 502 -8.41 -13.70 -19.15
CA TYR A 502 -7.88 -14.61 -18.14
C TYR A 502 -8.97 -15.11 -17.15
N PRO A 503 -10.11 -15.63 -17.62
CA PRO A 503 -11.23 -16.00 -16.74
C PRO A 503 -10.87 -17.04 -15.68
N ASN A 504 -9.87 -17.90 -15.94
CA ASN A 504 -9.40 -18.93 -14.99
C ASN A 504 -8.73 -18.34 -13.73
N LEU A 505 -8.25 -17.10 -13.81
CA LEU A 505 -7.64 -16.40 -12.67
C LEU A 505 -8.68 -15.86 -11.67
N PHE A 506 -9.97 -15.93 -12.00
CA PHE A 506 -11.06 -15.35 -11.23
C PHE A 506 -12.16 -16.38 -10.94
N ARG A 507 -12.84 -16.24 -9.80
CA ARG A 507 -14.00 -17.06 -9.41
C ARG A 507 -15.27 -16.32 -9.77
N MET A 508 -15.69 -16.47 -11.02
CA MET A 508 -16.82 -15.73 -11.61
C MET A 508 -18.20 -16.04 -10.99
N ASN A 509 -18.32 -17.06 -10.14
CA ASN A 509 -19.56 -17.39 -9.42
C ASN A 509 -19.65 -16.75 -8.02
N THR A 510 -18.69 -15.89 -7.68
CA THR A 510 -18.61 -15.22 -6.38
C THR A 510 -18.45 -13.71 -6.57
N SER A 511 -18.64 -12.97 -5.48
CA SER A 511 -18.39 -11.55 -5.40
C SER A 511 -17.55 -11.23 -4.16
N THR A 512 -16.78 -10.17 -4.27
CA THR A 512 -15.94 -9.63 -3.20
C THR A 512 -16.72 -8.55 -2.46
N GLY A 513 -16.51 -8.43 -1.16
CA GLY A 513 -17.14 -7.39 -0.35
C GLY A 513 -16.45 -7.16 0.98
N ALA A 514 -17.22 -6.66 1.93
CA ALA A 514 -16.83 -6.53 3.33
C ALA A 514 -17.95 -7.05 4.24
N PRO A 515 -17.61 -7.67 5.39
CA PRO A 515 -18.60 -7.92 6.44
C PRO A 515 -19.14 -6.59 6.98
N PRO A 516 -20.23 -6.61 7.78
CA PRO A 516 -20.67 -5.44 8.51
C PRO A 516 -19.55 -4.73 9.27
N ASP A 517 -19.50 -3.41 9.14
CA ASP A 517 -18.49 -2.56 9.77
C ASP A 517 -19.10 -1.21 10.22
N TYR A 518 -18.24 -0.25 10.58
CA TYR A 518 -18.66 1.09 10.99
C TYR A 518 -19.41 1.86 9.88
N PHE A 519 -19.14 1.57 8.60
CA PHE A 519 -19.76 2.25 7.47
C PHE A 519 -21.12 1.67 7.12
N ASP A 520 -21.23 0.34 7.03
CA ASP A 520 -22.48 -0.34 6.69
C ASP A 520 -22.73 -1.55 7.59
N LYS A 521 -23.80 -1.47 8.39
CA LYS A 521 -24.29 -2.56 9.24
C LYS A 521 -24.76 -3.80 8.48
N ASN A 522 -25.01 -3.69 7.18
CA ASN A 522 -25.38 -4.82 6.31
C ASN A 522 -24.16 -5.39 5.57
N GLY A 523 -22.97 -4.83 5.79
CA GLY A 523 -21.78 -5.12 4.99
C GLY A 523 -21.94 -4.65 3.55
N GLN A 524 -20.86 -4.76 2.79
CA GLN A 524 -20.79 -4.24 1.43
C GLN A 524 -20.59 -5.37 0.42
N ASN A 525 -21.20 -5.23 -0.75
CA ASN A 525 -20.90 -6.06 -1.91
C ASN A 525 -20.33 -5.18 -3.02
N TRP A 526 -19.04 -5.33 -3.31
CA TRP A 526 -18.34 -4.51 -4.29
C TRP A 526 -18.52 -5.01 -5.73
N GLY A 527 -19.08 -6.21 -5.92
CA GLY A 527 -19.41 -6.76 -7.25
C GLY A 527 -18.26 -7.45 -7.99
N PHE A 528 -17.03 -7.36 -7.48
CA PHE A 528 -15.83 -7.91 -8.11
C PHE A 528 -15.70 -9.43 -7.91
N PRO A 529 -15.33 -10.23 -8.91
CA PRO A 529 -15.05 -11.65 -8.69
C PRO A 529 -13.84 -11.82 -7.76
N THR A 530 -13.87 -12.86 -6.91
CA THR A 530 -12.71 -13.18 -6.06
C THR A 530 -11.60 -13.84 -6.89
N TYR A 531 -10.35 -13.79 -6.41
CA TYR A 531 -9.22 -14.39 -7.11
C TYR A 531 -9.14 -15.91 -6.95
N ASN A 532 -8.66 -16.58 -8.00
CA ASN A 532 -8.19 -17.95 -7.96
C ASN A 532 -6.68 -17.97 -7.68
N TRP A 533 -6.31 -17.70 -6.42
CA TRP A 533 -4.91 -17.64 -5.98
C TRP A 533 -4.13 -18.93 -6.23
N GLU A 534 -4.82 -20.08 -6.20
CA GLU A 534 -4.22 -21.37 -6.53
C GLU A 534 -3.74 -21.42 -7.99
N GLU A 535 -4.58 -20.97 -8.92
CA GLU A 535 -4.24 -20.89 -10.35
C GLU A 535 -3.13 -19.87 -10.59
N MET A 536 -3.24 -18.67 -10.03
CA MET A 536 -2.22 -17.63 -10.14
C MET A 536 -0.86 -18.10 -9.59
N SER A 537 -0.84 -18.96 -8.57
CA SER A 537 0.43 -19.44 -8.01
C SER A 537 1.22 -20.35 -8.95
N LYS A 538 0.58 -20.92 -9.99
CA LYS A 538 1.22 -21.86 -10.94
C LYS A 538 2.26 -21.18 -11.85
N ASP A 539 2.09 -19.90 -12.14
CA ASP A 539 3.02 -19.09 -12.96
C ASP A 539 3.78 -18.04 -12.13
N ASN A 540 3.83 -18.26 -10.82
CA ASN A 540 4.41 -17.35 -9.84
C ASN A 540 3.73 -15.96 -9.84
N TYR A 541 2.41 -15.91 -10.04
CA TYR A 541 1.59 -14.71 -10.01
C TYR A 541 1.87 -13.73 -11.16
N ALA A 542 2.08 -14.23 -12.38
CA ALA A 542 2.55 -13.44 -13.53
C ALA A 542 1.69 -12.21 -13.82
N TRP A 543 0.35 -12.34 -13.77
CA TRP A 543 -0.59 -11.24 -13.98
C TRP A 543 -0.37 -10.08 -12.99
N TRP A 544 -0.21 -10.41 -11.70
CA TRP A 544 0.07 -9.41 -10.67
C TRP A 544 1.44 -8.74 -10.81
N ARG A 545 2.48 -9.51 -11.16
CA ARG A 545 3.82 -8.96 -11.41
C ARG A 545 3.79 -7.98 -12.58
N ALA A 546 3.07 -8.32 -13.66
CA ALA A 546 2.89 -7.46 -14.82
C ALA A 546 2.14 -6.17 -14.46
N ARG A 547 1.08 -6.27 -13.65
CA ARG A 547 0.30 -5.13 -13.16
C ARG A 547 1.19 -4.12 -12.41
N LEU A 548 2.02 -4.60 -11.48
CA LEU A 548 2.96 -3.74 -10.74
C LEU A 548 4.08 -3.18 -11.62
N SER A 549 4.59 -3.97 -12.57
CA SER A 549 5.60 -3.52 -13.54
C SER A 549 5.08 -2.39 -14.41
N GLN A 550 3.82 -2.45 -14.84
CA GLN A 550 3.17 -1.39 -15.61
C GLN A 550 3.00 -0.12 -14.77
N MET A 551 2.52 -0.24 -13.54
CA MET A 551 2.34 0.89 -12.62
C MET A 551 3.67 1.60 -12.31
N ALA A 552 4.77 0.84 -12.17
CA ALA A 552 6.11 1.37 -11.88
C ALA A 552 6.69 2.28 -12.98
N LYS A 553 6.12 2.29 -14.20
CA LYS A 553 6.51 3.25 -15.25
C LYS A 553 6.26 4.69 -14.80
N TYR A 554 5.19 4.93 -14.05
CA TYR A 554 4.72 6.26 -13.67
C TYR A 554 4.96 6.57 -12.20
N PHE A 555 4.71 5.61 -11.31
CA PHE A 555 4.73 5.83 -9.87
C PHE A 555 6.03 5.33 -9.22
N THR A 556 6.33 5.84 -8.04
CA THR A 556 7.48 5.39 -7.21
C THR A 556 7.03 4.91 -5.82
N ALA A 557 5.76 5.11 -5.51
CA ALA A 557 5.07 4.55 -4.36
C ALA A 557 3.64 4.17 -4.76
N TYR A 558 3.00 3.30 -4.00
CA TYR A 558 1.60 2.94 -4.21
C TYR A 558 0.90 2.60 -2.89
N ARG A 559 -0.40 2.89 -2.84
CA ARG A 559 -1.33 2.28 -1.88
C ARG A 559 -1.76 0.92 -2.43
N ILE A 560 -1.76 -0.10 -1.60
CA ILE A 560 -2.48 -1.35 -1.82
C ILE A 560 -3.83 -1.16 -1.13
N ASP A 561 -4.87 -1.00 -1.94
CA ASP A 561 -6.24 -0.98 -1.47
C ASP A 561 -6.59 -2.33 -0.84
N HIS A 562 -7.25 -2.30 0.32
CA HIS A 562 -7.69 -3.46 1.06
C HIS A 562 -6.61 -4.56 1.18
N ILE A 563 -5.46 -4.26 1.80
CA ILE A 563 -4.34 -5.22 1.90
C ILE A 563 -4.74 -6.53 2.58
N LEU A 564 -5.81 -6.49 3.38
CA LEU A 564 -6.44 -7.66 3.97
C LEU A 564 -6.76 -8.74 2.93
N GLY A 565 -7.09 -8.37 1.67
CA GLY A 565 -7.36 -9.31 0.57
C GLY A 565 -6.24 -10.32 0.27
N PHE A 566 -4.99 -10.02 0.65
CA PHE A 566 -3.85 -10.95 0.53
C PHE A 566 -3.76 -11.94 1.70
N PHE A 567 -4.39 -11.64 2.82
CA PHE A 567 -4.57 -12.53 3.97
C PHE A 567 -5.82 -13.38 3.77
N ARG A 568 -6.94 -12.70 3.52
CA ARG A 568 -8.30 -13.23 3.38
C ARG A 568 -9.18 -12.23 2.64
N ILE A 569 -10.18 -12.72 1.93
CA ILE A 569 -11.19 -11.86 1.32
C ILE A 569 -12.58 -12.27 1.77
N TRP A 570 -13.49 -11.31 1.96
CA TRP A 570 -14.91 -11.60 2.20
C TRP A 570 -15.56 -11.98 0.87
N GLU A 571 -15.94 -13.25 0.77
CA GLU A 571 -16.53 -13.88 -0.40
C GLU A 571 -18.04 -14.01 -0.20
N LEU A 572 -18.79 -13.46 -1.15
CA LEU A 572 -20.24 -13.50 -1.25
C LEU A 572 -20.65 -14.40 -2.43
N PRO A 573 -21.78 -15.11 -2.34
CA PRO A 573 -22.33 -15.80 -3.51
C PRO A 573 -22.76 -14.78 -4.57
N ASP A 574 -22.70 -15.15 -5.86
CA ASP A 574 -23.06 -14.22 -6.95
C ASP A 574 -24.47 -13.61 -6.80
N HIS A 575 -25.42 -14.32 -6.20
CA HIS A 575 -26.78 -13.82 -6.02
C HIS A 575 -26.95 -12.80 -4.89
N ALA A 576 -25.92 -12.53 -4.11
CA ALA A 576 -25.95 -11.53 -3.05
C ALA A 576 -25.95 -10.12 -3.64
N VAL A 577 -26.66 -9.21 -2.97
CA VAL A 577 -26.73 -7.77 -3.25
C VAL A 577 -26.16 -7.01 -2.05
N THR A 578 -26.36 -7.52 -0.84
CA THR A 578 -25.76 -7.00 0.41
C THR A 578 -24.54 -7.83 0.85
N GLY A 579 -23.76 -7.33 1.82
CA GLY A 579 -22.56 -8.00 2.32
C GLY A 579 -22.75 -8.94 3.51
N LEU A 580 -23.97 -9.12 4.02
CA LEU A 580 -24.18 -9.69 5.36
C LEU A 580 -23.92 -11.20 5.43
N VAL A 581 -24.25 -11.94 4.37
CA VAL A 581 -24.20 -13.41 4.31
C VAL A 581 -23.03 -13.87 3.42
N GLY A 582 -21.83 -13.49 3.82
CA GLY A 582 -20.57 -13.92 3.20
C GLY A 582 -19.71 -14.78 4.13
N LYS A 583 -18.55 -15.20 3.63
CA LYS A 583 -17.53 -15.92 4.40
C LYS A 583 -16.13 -15.44 4.04
N PHE A 584 -15.17 -15.60 4.95
CA PHE A 584 -13.77 -15.34 4.62
C PHE A 584 -13.18 -16.47 3.76
N ARG A 585 -12.36 -16.11 2.78
CA ARG A 585 -11.58 -17.04 1.96
C ARG A 585 -10.11 -16.61 1.87
N PRO A 586 -9.13 -17.49 2.19
CA PRO A 586 -9.33 -18.81 2.76
C PRO A 586 -9.81 -18.73 4.22
N SER A 587 -10.43 -19.79 4.72
CA SER A 587 -10.80 -19.95 6.14
C SER A 587 -10.94 -21.41 6.52
N ILE A 588 -10.70 -21.71 7.79
CA ILE A 588 -10.99 -22.99 8.44
C ILE A 588 -12.45 -22.96 8.88
N ALA A 589 -13.29 -23.74 8.21
CA ALA A 589 -14.71 -23.86 8.52
C ALA A 589 -14.97 -24.59 9.85
N LEU A 590 -16.17 -24.44 10.40
CA LEU A 590 -16.70 -25.34 11.43
C LEU A 590 -17.11 -26.65 10.75
N SER A 591 -16.64 -27.78 11.26
CA SER A 591 -17.07 -29.08 10.72
C SER A 591 -18.40 -29.54 11.34
N GLN A 592 -19.18 -30.32 10.61
CA GLN A 592 -20.38 -30.94 11.14
C GLN A 592 -20.07 -31.74 12.41
N GLU A 593 -19.02 -32.54 12.39
CA GLU A 593 -18.60 -33.37 13.52
C GLU A 593 -18.18 -32.53 14.74
N GLU A 594 -17.59 -31.35 14.52
CA GLU A 594 -17.29 -30.39 15.58
C GLU A 594 -18.57 -29.88 16.26
N LEU A 595 -19.56 -29.49 15.46
CA LEU A 595 -20.85 -28.99 15.95
C LEU A 595 -21.64 -30.09 16.70
N GLU A 596 -21.68 -31.31 16.17
CA GLU A 596 -22.40 -32.43 16.79
C GLU A 596 -21.83 -32.79 18.17
N ARG A 597 -20.50 -32.75 18.33
CA ARG A 597 -19.84 -32.98 19.63
C ARG A 597 -20.22 -31.96 20.68
N GLU A 598 -20.55 -30.74 20.27
CA GLU A 598 -21.01 -29.67 21.15
C GLU A 598 -22.54 -29.68 21.37
N GLY A 599 -23.24 -30.70 20.84
CA GLY A 599 -24.69 -30.84 20.97
C GLY A 599 -25.49 -30.05 19.93
N ILE A 600 -24.85 -29.53 18.88
CA ILE A 600 -25.49 -28.80 17.78
C ILE A 600 -25.71 -29.74 16.60
N TRP A 601 -26.97 -30.06 16.29
CA TRP A 601 -27.31 -31.08 15.27
C TRP A 601 -28.37 -30.63 14.24
N ASP A 602 -29.19 -29.61 14.53
CA ASP A 602 -30.22 -29.15 13.60
C ASP A 602 -29.68 -28.12 12.58
N PHE A 603 -28.84 -28.62 11.67
CA PHE A 603 -28.18 -27.78 10.66
C PHE A 603 -29.16 -27.15 9.65
N ASN A 604 -30.34 -27.71 9.46
CA ASN A 604 -31.35 -27.12 8.58
C ASN A 604 -31.98 -25.90 9.25
N ARG A 605 -32.32 -25.99 10.53
CA ARG A 605 -32.84 -24.86 11.33
C ARG A 605 -31.84 -23.72 11.45
N LEU A 606 -30.55 -24.02 11.51
CA LEU A 606 -29.49 -23.01 11.66
C LEU A 606 -29.07 -22.36 10.34
N SER A 607 -29.23 -23.05 9.21
CA SER A 607 -28.75 -22.58 7.90
C SER A 607 -29.83 -22.22 6.89
N ARG A 608 -31.11 -22.34 7.24
CA ARG A 608 -32.23 -21.87 6.41
C ARG A 608 -32.89 -20.65 7.06
N PRO A 609 -33.48 -19.73 6.26
CA PRO A 609 -34.18 -18.56 6.78
C PRO A 609 -35.19 -18.95 7.86
N TYR A 610 -35.07 -18.36 9.04
CA TYR A 610 -35.97 -18.65 10.15
C TYR A 610 -37.20 -17.74 10.10
N ILE A 611 -38.31 -18.25 9.58
CA ILE A 611 -39.51 -17.46 9.34
C ILE A 611 -40.72 -18.07 10.07
N ARG A 612 -41.21 -17.37 11.08
CA ARG A 612 -42.44 -17.69 11.80
C ARG A 612 -43.52 -16.64 11.57
N GLN A 613 -44.78 -17.02 11.71
CA GLN A 613 -45.90 -16.10 11.56
C GLN A 613 -45.75 -14.81 12.40
N GLY A 614 -45.31 -14.92 13.65
CA GLY A 614 -45.08 -13.75 14.52
C GLY A 614 -44.09 -12.75 13.92
N ILE A 615 -42.97 -13.24 13.37
CA ILE A 615 -41.95 -12.40 12.72
C ILE A 615 -42.54 -11.68 11.50
N LEU A 616 -43.38 -12.37 10.71
CA LEU A 616 -44.06 -11.77 9.56
C LEU A 616 -45.03 -10.67 9.98
N GLN A 617 -45.81 -10.91 11.04
CA GLN A 617 -46.76 -9.94 11.60
C GLN A 617 -46.04 -8.71 12.15
N ASP A 618 -44.92 -8.90 12.84
CA ASP A 618 -44.13 -7.83 13.42
C ASP A 618 -43.48 -6.95 12.33
N LYS A 619 -42.91 -7.56 11.28
CA LYS A 619 -42.25 -6.81 10.19
C LYS A 619 -43.22 -6.12 9.25
N PHE A 620 -44.27 -6.82 8.81
CA PHE A 620 -45.15 -6.35 7.73
C PHE A 620 -46.51 -5.83 8.21
N GLY A 621 -46.82 -5.91 9.50
CA GLY A 621 -48.10 -5.49 10.06
C GLY A 621 -49.27 -6.18 9.36
N SER A 622 -50.33 -5.45 9.03
CA SER A 622 -51.50 -5.99 8.31
C SER A 622 -51.20 -6.52 6.91
N PHE A 623 -50.03 -6.21 6.33
CA PHE A 623 -49.64 -6.60 4.97
C PHE A 623 -48.98 -7.99 4.91
N TRP A 624 -48.74 -8.62 6.06
CA TRP A 624 -47.98 -9.88 6.15
C TRP A 624 -48.60 -11.03 5.34
N THR A 625 -49.94 -11.09 5.22
CA THR A 625 -50.63 -12.13 4.44
C THR A 625 -50.38 -12.00 2.95
N VAL A 626 -50.30 -10.77 2.43
CA VAL A 626 -49.95 -10.50 1.04
C VAL A 626 -48.52 -10.92 0.75
N ILE A 627 -47.59 -10.59 1.66
CA ILE A 627 -46.19 -11.01 1.56
C ILE A 627 -46.08 -12.53 1.57
N ALA A 628 -46.73 -13.19 2.53
CA ALA A 628 -46.72 -14.65 2.62
C ALA A 628 -47.27 -15.29 1.34
N ALA A 629 -48.41 -14.81 0.82
CA ALA A 629 -49.03 -15.34 -0.39
C ALA A 629 -48.15 -15.19 -1.64
N ASN A 630 -47.37 -14.11 -1.75
CA ASN A 630 -46.57 -13.83 -2.93
C ASN A 630 -45.16 -14.45 -2.88
N PHE A 631 -44.50 -14.41 -1.71
CA PHE A 631 -43.08 -14.73 -1.58
C PHE A 631 -42.78 -16.03 -0.81
N LEU A 632 -43.74 -16.57 -0.05
CA LEU A 632 -43.47 -17.67 0.88
C LEU A 632 -44.40 -18.87 0.66
N ASN A 633 -43.98 -20.03 1.16
CA ASN A 633 -44.78 -21.24 1.31
C ASN A 633 -44.84 -21.62 2.80
N GLU A 634 -46.02 -21.98 3.30
CA GLU A 634 -46.16 -22.57 4.64
C GLU A 634 -45.86 -24.07 4.55
N TYR A 635 -44.68 -24.49 5.00
CA TYR A 635 -44.26 -25.90 4.95
C TYR A 635 -44.69 -26.68 6.20
N GLN A 636 -44.93 -25.97 7.31
CA GLN A 636 -45.48 -26.48 8.55
C GLN A 636 -46.30 -25.36 9.19
N LYS A 637 -47.31 -25.71 10.00
CA LYS A 637 -48.19 -24.75 10.66
C LYS A 637 -47.38 -23.62 11.35
N LEU A 638 -47.62 -22.36 10.95
CA LEU A 638 -46.94 -21.14 11.41
C LEU A 638 -45.46 -20.98 10.98
N CYS A 639 -44.95 -21.85 10.11
CA CYS A 639 -43.56 -21.88 9.64
C CYS A 639 -43.49 -21.73 8.12
N TYR A 640 -42.68 -20.77 7.66
CA TYR A 640 -42.62 -20.38 6.27
C TYR A 640 -41.24 -20.56 5.67
N GLU A 641 -41.16 -20.80 4.37
CA GLU A 641 -39.94 -20.78 3.57
C GLU A 641 -40.15 -19.95 2.29
N PHE A 642 -39.08 -19.44 1.71
CA PHE A 642 -39.18 -18.70 0.44
C PHE A 642 -39.56 -19.62 -0.72
N LYS A 643 -40.38 -19.12 -1.64
CA LYS A 643 -40.62 -19.78 -2.93
C LYS A 643 -39.34 -19.79 -3.76
N GLU A 644 -39.24 -20.75 -4.68
CA GLU A 644 -38.04 -20.96 -5.51
C GLU A 644 -37.69 -19.74 -6.38
N ASP A 645 -38.68 -18.96 -6.78
CA ASP A 645 -38.52 -17.75 -7.59
C ASP A 645 -38.17 -16.49 -6.77
N CYS A 646 -37.97 -16.61 -5.45
CA CYS A 646 -37.57 -15.52 -4.56
C CYS A 646 -36.72 -15.98 -3.36
N ASN A 647 -35.98 -17.08 -3.49
CA ASN A 647 -35.09 -17.61 -2.44
C ASN A 647 -33.67 -17.01 -2.45
N THR A 648 -33.45 -15.92 -3.21
CA THR A 648 -32.19 -15.15 -3.20
C THR A 648 -32.48 -13.65 -3.33
N GLU A 649 -31.52 -12.79 -2.93
CA GLU A 649 -31.67 -11.33 -3.01
C GLU A 649 -31.93 -10.84 -4.45
N LYS A 650 -31.11 -11.28 -5.43
CA LYS A 650 -31.36 -10.97 -6.85
C LYS A 650 -32.75 -11.43 -7.33
N LYS A 651 -33.21 -12.61 -6.91
CA LYS A 651 -34.54 -13.13 -7.29
C LYS A 651 -35.67 -12.31 -6.65
N ILE A 652 -35.52 -11.87 -5.40
CA ILE A 652 -36.48 -10.97 -4.73
C ILE A 652 -36.60 -9.65 -5.49
N ILE A 653 -35.47 -9.02 -5.86
CA ILE A 653 -35.46 -7.78 -6.66
C ILE A 653 -36.17 -8.00 -7.99
N ALA A 654 -35.82 -9.07 -8.71
CA ALA A 654 -36.45 -9.39 -9.99
C ALA A 654 -37.98 -9.55 -9.84
N LYS A 655 -38.43 -10.26 -8.80
CA LYS A 655 -39.84 -10.45 -8.53
C LYS A 655 -40.55 -9.15 -8.18
N LEU A 656 -39.99 -8.31 -7.31
CA LEU A 656 -40.56 -7.00 -6.98
C LEU A 656 -40.70 -6.10 -8.22
N LYS A 657 -39.71 -6.14 -9.11
CA LYS A 657 -39.65 -5.29 -10.30
C LYS A 657 -40.58 -5.73 -11.43
N TYR A 658 -40.72 -7.03 -11.65
CA TYR A 658 -41.40 -7.59 -12.83
C TYR A 658 -42.70 -8.36 -12.53
N SER A 659 -43.11 -8.45 -11.26
CA SER A 659 -44.35 -9.13 -10.88
C SER A 659 -45.61 -8.41 -11.41
N PRO A 660 -46.63 -9.15 -11.88
CA PRO A 660 -47.95 -8.60 -12.20
C PRO A 660 -48.62 -7.89 -11.03
N GLU A 661 -48.29 -8.31 -9.80
CA GLU A 661 -48.79 -7.77 -8.55
C GLU A 661 -48.02 -6.53 -8.06
N LYS A 662 -47.11 -5.96 -8.86
CA LYS A 662 -46.28 -4.79 -8.48
C LYS A 662 -47.08 -3.61 -7.91
N SER A 663 -48.31 -3.40 -8.40
CA SER A 663 -49.21 -2.35 -7.90
C SER A 663 -49.53 -2.48 -6.40
N LEU A 664 -49.40 -3.67 -5.81
CA LEU A 664 -49.66 -3.90 -4.38
C LEU A 664 -48.59 -3.29 -3.47
N TRP A 665 -47.38 -3.03 -3.96
CA TRP A 665 -46.24 -2.62 -3.14
C TRP A 665 -45.42 -1.46 -3.71
N LEU A 666 -45.89 -0.78 -4.75
CA LEU A 666 -45.17 0.31 -5.42
C LEU A 666 -44.67 1.39 -4.45
N ASP A 667 -45.53 1.87 -3.55
CA ASP A 667 -45.22 2.95 -2.60
C ASP A 667 -44.34 2.51 -1.42
N LYS A 668 -44.02 1.21 -1.33
CA LYS A 668 -43.28 0.59 -0.23
C LYS A 668 -42.18 -0.37 -0.71
N GLU A 669 -41.83 -0.30 -2.00
CA GLU A 669 -40.94 -1.28 -2.66
C GLU A 669 -39.62 -1.41 -1.91
N ASP A 670 -38.95 -0.30 -1.60
CA ASP A 670 -37.67 -0.28 -0.89
C ASP A 670 -37.76 -0.87 0.53
N LYS A 671 -38.82 -0.53 1.27
CA LYS A 671 -39.03 -1.05 2.62
C LYS A 671 -39.29 -2.56 2.59
N ILE A 672 -40.16 -3.00 1.68
CA ILE A 672 -40.49 -4.42 1.53
C ILE A 672 -39.26 -5.21 1.09
N GLN A 673 -38.49 -4.69 0.14
CA GLN A 673 -37.22 -5.30 -0.28
C GLN A 673 -36.29 -5.52 0.92
N LYS A 674 -36.07 -4.48 1.72
CA LYS A 674 -35.23 -4.55 2.92
C LYS A 674 -35.76 -5.56 3.93
N ASP A 675 -37.06 -5.53 4.23
CA ASP A 675 -37.67 -6.46 5.19
C ASP A 675 -37.64 -7.93 4.70
N LEU A 676 -37.74 -8.16 3.39
CA LEU A 676 -37.57 -9.49 2.78
C LEU A 676 -36.11 -9.96 2.83
N PHE A 677 -35.13 -9.07 2.63
CA PHE A 677 -33.72 -9.39 2.81
C PHE A 677 -33.43 -9.77 4.26
N ASP A 678 -33.92 -8.99 5.23
CA ASP A 678 -33.77 -9.30 6.65
C ASP A 678 -34.30 -10.71 6.99
N LEU A 679 -35.44 -11.12 6.40
CA LEU A 679 -35.98 -12.47 6.57
C LEU A 679 -35.08 -13.54 5.96
N LEU A 680 -34.63 -13.33 4.72
CA LEU A 680 -33.75 -14.25 4.00
C LEU A 680 -32.44 -14.47 4.75
N GLN A 681 -31.92 -13.42 5.39
CA GLN A 681 -30.66 -13.40 6.11
C GLN A 681 -30.81 -13.83 7.59
N ASN A 682 -32.02 -14.17 8.05
CA ASN A 682 -32.31 -14.59 9.42
C ASN A 682 -31.86 -16.04 9.67
N ILE A 683 -30.55 -16.26 9.61
CA ILE A 683 -29.87 -17.56 9.82
C ILE A 683 -28.81 -17.43 10.92
N VAL A 684 -28.31 -18.56 11.39
CA VAL A 684 -27.23 -18.61 12.40
C VAL A 684 -25.92 -19.08 11.77
N LEU A 685 -25.97 -20.09 10.90
CA LEU A 685 -24.82 -20.69 10.23
C LEU A 685 -25.01 -20.64 8.71
N ILE A 686 -24.01 -20.20 7.98
CA ILE A 686 -23.92 -20.32 6.53
C ILE A 686 -23.38 -21.70 6.21
N ARG A 687 -24.10 -22.49 5.41
CA ARG A 687 -23.63 -23.78 4.92
C ARG A 687 -22.74 -23.58 3.70
N ASP A 688 -21.62 -24.27 3.64
CA ASP A 688 -20.72 -24.20 2.50
C ASP A 688 -21.40 -24.77 1.23
N PRO A 689 -21.30 -24.07 0.08
CA PRO A 689 -21.93 -24.52 -1.17
C PRO A 689 -21.21 -25.70 -1.82
N ASP A 690 -19.90 -25.88 -1.57
CA ASP A 690 -19.07 -26.93 -2.16
C ASP A 690 -19.00 -28.18 -1.27
N ASP A 691 -19.13 -28.01 0.06
CA ASP A 691 -19.07 -29.08 1.06
C ASP A 691 -20.16 -28.94 2.13
N SER A 692 -21.26 -29.66 1.96
CA SER A 692 -22.44 -29.59 2.84
C SER A 692 -22.19 -29.91 4.33
N ARG A 693 -21.01 -30.42 4.70
CA ARG A 693 -20.58 -30.71 6.08
C ARG A 693 -19.77 -29.57 6.71
N LYS A 694 -19.56 -28.47 6.00
CA LYS A 694 -18.84 -27.29 6.49
C LYS A 694 -19.80 -26.12 6.71
N PHE A 695 -19.56 -25.40 7.80
CA PHE A 695 -20.38 -24.29 8.23
C PHE A 695 -19.53 -23.08 8.62
N TYR A 696 -20.13 -21.90 8.49
CA TYR A 696 -19.54 -20.64 8.88
C TYR A 696 -20.54 -19.88 9.75
N PRO A 697 -20.13 -19.30 10.90
CA PRO A 697 -21.00 -18.41 11.64
C PRO A 697 -21.45 -17.23 10.76
N ARG A 698 -22.73 -16.85 10.82
CA ARG A 698 -23.18 -15.57 10.23
C ARG A 698 -22.55 -14.43 11.03
N PHE A 699 -22.11 -13.38 10.34
CA PHE A 699 -21.65 -12.18 11.04
C PHE A 699 -22.80 -11.58 11.88
N ASN A 700 -22.50 -11.11 13.10
CA ASN A 700 -23.50 -10.62 14.06
C ASN A 700 -24.69 -11.58 14.26
N LEU A 701 -24.44 -12.89 14.40
CA LEU A 701 -25.50 -13.89 14.57
C LEU A 701 -26.41 -13.60 15.77
N GLU A 702 -25.90 -12.91 16.81
CA GLU A 702 -26.65 -12.56 18.03
C GLU A 702 -27.81 -11.60 17.77
N ASP A 703 -27.75 -10.82 16.69
CA ASP A 703 -28.80 -9.87 16.32
C ASP A 703 -30.05 -10.58 15.80
N THR A 704 -29.90 -11.81 15.30
CA THR A 704 -30.96 -12.56 14.61
C THR A 704 -32.02 -13.09 15.57
N SER A 705 -33.29 -13.06 15.17
CA SER A 705 -34.34 -13.76 15.92
C SER A 705 -34.14 -15.28 15.87
N SER A 706 -33.49 -15.78 14.80
CA SER A 706 -33.06 -17.17 14.67
C SER A 706 -32.19 -17.64 15.83
N PHE A 707 -31.20 -16.83 16.24
CA PHE A 707 -30.33 -17.09 17.39
C PHE A 707 -31.04 -16.86 18.74
N LYS A 708 -31.80 -15.77 18.86
CA LYS A 708 -32.48 -15.39 20.11
C LYS A 708 -33.45 -16.47 20.61
N ASP A 709 -34.02 -17.26 19.69
CA ASP A 709 -34.96 -18.35 20.01
C ASP A 709 -34.27 -19.70 20.32
N LEU A 710 -32.94 -19.78 20.27
CA LEU A 710 -32.19 -20.98 20.69
C LEU A 710 -32.19 -21.13 22.22
N ASP A 711 -31.97 -22.36 22.68
CA ASP A 711 -31.71 -22.64 24.09
C ASP A 711 -30.35 -22.05 24.54
N GLU A 712 -30.19 -21.91 25.85
CA GLU A 712 -29.02 -21.22 26.43
C GLU A 712 -27.71 -21.98 26.19
N HIS A 713 -27.73 -23.31 26.12
CA HIS A 713 -26.54 -24.10 25.81
C HIS A 713 -26.08 -23.82 24.38
N SER A 714 -27.01 -23.92 23.42
CA SER A 714 -26.71 -23.64 22.01
C SER A 714 -26.19 -22.22 21.78
N LYS A 715 -26.78 -21.23 22.47
CA LYS A 715 -26.31 -19.83 22.41
C LYS A 715 -24.85 -19.70 22.85
N ASN A 716 -24.50 -20.28 24.00
CA ASN A 716 -23.15 -20.19 24.54
C ASN A 716 -22.10 -20.89 23.65
N VAL A 717 -22.43 -22.06 23.12
CA VAL A 717 -21.56 -22.79 22.17
C VAL A 717 -21.31 -21.95 20.91
N LEU A 718 -22.38 -21.42 20.29
CA LEU A 718 -22.29 -20.66 19.05
C LEU A 718 -21.56 -19.32 19.22
N LYS A 719 -21.71 -18.63 20.36
CA LYS A 719 -20.90 -17.43 20.67
C LYS A 719 -19.41 -17.75 20.77
N ARG A 720 -19.05 -18.84 21.45
CA ARG A 720 -17.67 -19.29 21.55
C ARG A 720 -17.09 -19.63 20.18
N LEU A 721 -17.83 -20.39 19.36
CA LEU A 721 -17.40 -20.76 18.00
C LEU A 721 -17.34 -19.56 17.05
N TYR A 722 -18.24 -18.59 17.20
CA TYR A 722 -18.20 -17.31 16.49
C TYR A 722 -16.90 -16.57 16.79
N TYR A 723 -16.58 -16.39 18.08
CA TYR A 723 -15.36 -15.69 18.49
C TYR A 723 -14.12 -16.42 17.99
N ASP A 724 -14.07 -17.74 18.18
CA ASP A 724 -12.96 -18.56 17.71
C ASP A 724 -12.79 -18.49 16.18
N TYR A 725 -13.89 -18.55 15.41
CA TYR A 725 -13.87 -18.47 13.95
C TYR A 725 -13.33 -17.13 13.43
N TYR A 726 -13.73 -16.00 14.01
CA TYR A 726 -13.35 -14.68 13.51
C TYR A 726 -12.02 -14.14 14.05
N PHE A 727 -11.60 -14.57 15.25
CA PHE A 727 -10.51 -13.94 15.98
C PHE A 727 -9.38 -14.89 16.43
N CYS A 728 -9.53 -16.22 16.31
CA CYS A 728 -8.52 -17.16 16.84
C CYS A 728 -8.06 -18.19 15.81
N ARG A 729 -8.94 -19.08 15.33
CA ARG A 729 -8.52 -20.28 14.57
C ARG A 729 -7.86 -19.99 13.22
N GLN A 730 -8.00 -18.77 12.71
CA GLN A 730 -7.59 -18.42 11.34
C GLN A 730 -6.19 -17.80 11.25
N GLU A 731 -5.63 -17.35 12.38
CA GLU A 731 -4.43 -16.50 12.43
C GLU A 731 -3.24 -17.11 11.68
N THR A 732 -2.96 -18.40 11.90
CA THR A 732 -1.87 -19.11 11.21
C THR A 732 -2.11 -19.22 9.71
N LEU A 733 -3.33 -19.55 9.29
CA LEU A 733 -3.69 -19.72 7.88
C LEU A 733 -3.56 -18.39 7.11
N TRP A 734 -4.10 -17.31 7.66
CA TRP A 734 -4.06 -15.99 7.03
C TRP A 734 -2.64 -15.42 6.96
N ARG A 735 -1.84 -15.62 8.01
CA ARG A 735 -0.40 -15.28 7.99
C ARG A 735 0.33 -16.02 6.88
N GLN A 736 0.15 -17.34 6.77
CA GLN A 736 0.78 -18.15 5.72
C GLN A 736 0.35 -17.73 4.32
N ASN A 737 -0.94 -17.43 4.13
CA ASN A 737 -1.47 -16.97 2.85
C ASN A 737 -0.85 -15.64 2.39
N ALA A 738 -0.72 -14.68 3.31
CA ALA A 738 -0.09 -13.39 3.04
C ALA A 738 1.40 -13.51 2.73
N LEU A 739 2.14 -14.32 3.50
CA LEU A 739 3.58 -14.57 3.27
C LEU A 739 3.86 -15.34 1.97
N LYS A 740 2.86 -16.04 1.41
CA LYS A 740 2.97 -16.67 0.09
C LYS A 740 2.88 -15.65 -1.06
N THR A 741 2.01 -14.65 -0.92
CA THR A 741 1.61 -13.75 -2.03
C THR A 741 2.34 -12.40 -1.99
N LEU A 742 2.33 -11.71 -0.84
CA LEU A 742 2.87 -10.35 -0.70
C LEU A 742 4.35 -10.24 -1.09
N PRO A 743 5.26 -11.16 -0.73
CA PRO A 743 6.66 -11.03 -1.12
C PRO A 743 6.87 -11.04 -2.64
N VAL A 744 6.08 -11.81 -3.38
CA VAL A 744 6.19 -11.84 -4.86
C VAL A 744 5.83 -10.47 -5.44
N LEU A 745 4.80 -9.83 -4.90
CA LEU A 745 4.36 -8.49 -5.29
C LEU A 745 5.40 -7.43 -4.94
N LEU A 746 5.87 -7.42 -3.70
CA LEU A 746 6.84 -6.45 -3.21
C LEU A 746 8.20 -6.54 -3.92
N ASN A 747 8.51 -7.70 -4.51
CA ASN A 747 9.72 -7.92 -5.30
C ASN A 747 9.51 -7.70 -6.81
N SER A 748 8.27 -7.44 -7.26
CA SER A 748 7.96 -7.18 -8.68
C SER A 748 8.30 -5.74 -9.11
N SER A 749 8.50 -4.82 -8.17
CA SER A 749 8.94 -3.46 -8.45
C SER A 749 9.73 -2.87 -7.29
N ASP A 750 10.52 -1.84 -7.57
CA ASP A 750 11.21 -1.04 -6.55
C ASP A 750 10.31 0.02 -5.91
N MET A 751 9.01 0.05 -6.20
CA MET A 751 8.10 1.04 -5.62
C MET A 751 7.94 0.86 -4.10
N LEU A 752 7.75 1.95 -3.38
CA LEU A 752 7.40 1.93 -1.96
C LEU A 752 5.92 1.50 -1.78
N ALA A 753 5.69 0.45 -1.01
CA ALA A 753 4.35 -0.08 -0.79
C ALA A 753 3.75 0.42 0.54
N CYS A 754 2.55 0.97 0.47
CA CYS A 754 1.72 1.32 1.62
C CYS A 754 0.47 0.44 1.61
N GLY A 755 0.19 -0.31 2.67
CA GLY A 755 -1.04 -1.08 2.80
C GLY A 755 -2.13 -0.25 3.45
N GLU A 756 -3.34 -0.26 2.88
CA GLU A 756 -4.52 0.15 3.63
C GLU A 756 -5.02 -1.04 4.46
N ASP A 757 -4.86 -0.89 5.77
CA ASP A 757 -5.12 -1.86 6.82
C ASP A 757 -6.26 -1.38 7.75
N LEU A 758 -7.39 -0.91 7.20
CA LEU A 758 -8.55 -0.48 7.97
C LEU A 758 -9.61 -1.61 8.09
N GLY A 759 -10.59 -1.40 8.96
CA GLY A 759 -11.72 -2.32 9.15
C GLY A 759 -11.44 -3.44 10.17
N LEU A 760 -11.96 -4.64 9.91
CA LEU A 760 -11.80 -5.80 10.81
C LEU A 760 -10.43 -6.46 10.59
N ILE A 761 -9.44 -6.03 11.37
CA ILE A 761 -8.02 -6.41 11.23
C ILE A 761 -7.67 -7.62 12.12
N PRO A 762 -7.28 -8.78 11.55
CA PRO A 762 -6.72 -9.90 12.31
C PRO A 762 -5.40 -9.56 13.00
N SER A 763 -5.09 -10.25 14.11
CA SER A 763 -3.90 -9.93 14.92
C SER A 763 -2.58 -10.15 14.17
N CYS A 764 -2.57 -11.05 13.19
CA CYS A 764 -1.40 -11.37 12.38
C CYS A 764 -1.04 -10.29 11.35
N VAL A 765 -1.94 -9.35 11.02
CA VAL A 765 -1.73 -8.39 9.91
C VAL A 765 -0.58 -7.43 10.19
N HIS A 766 -0.64 -6.69 11.30
CA HIS A 766 0.41 -5.71 11.64
C HIS A 766 1.81 -6.37 11.75
N PRO A 767 1.99 -7.53 12.41
CA PRO A 767 3.27 -8.23 12.43
C PRO A 767 3.78 -8.62 11.03
N VAL A 768 2.91 -9.13 10.15
CA VAL A 768 3.30 -9.47 8.77
C VAL A 768 3.69 -8.21 7.99
N MET A 769 2.93 -7.13 8.11
CA MET A 769 3.25 -5.87 7.45
C MET A 769 4.60 -5.32 7.92
N GLN A 770 4.87 -5.33 9.23
CA GLN A 770 6.14 -4.91 9.79
C GLN A 770 7.31 -5.79 9.28
N GLU A 771 7.11 -7.12 9.26
CA GLU A 771 8.10 -8.08 8.77
C GLU A 771 8.47 -7.87 7.29
N LEU A 772 7.48 -7.50 6.47
CA LEU A 772 7.66 -7.25 5.03
C LEU A 772 8.04 -5.79 4.70
N GLY A 773 8.10 -4.91 5.70
CA GLY A 773 8.40 -3.49 5.49
C GLY A 773 7.27 -2.75 4.77
N LEU A 774 6.02 -3.11 5.02
CA LEU A 774 4.84 -2.41 4.52
C LEU A 774 4.47 -1.26 5.47
N ILE A 775 4.15 -0.10 4.90
CA ILE A 775 3.70 1.07 5.68
C ILE A 775 2.18 0.99 5.85
N GLY A 776 1.68 1.00 7.09
CA GLY A 776 0.24 0.99 7.38
C GLY A 776 -0.43 2.37 7.25
N LEU A 777 -1.74 2.43 7.36
CA LEU A 777 -2.56 3.64 7.28
C LEU A 777 -3.22 3.95 8.63
N ARG A 778 -3.18 5.21 9.05
CA ARG A 778 -3.82 5.69 10.28
C ARG A 778 -4.71 6.88 9.96
N ILE A 779 -6.00 6.62 9.87
CA ILE A 779 -7.04 7.66 9.74
C ILE A 779 -7.58 7.92 11.13
N GLN A 780 -7.54 9.17 11.60
CA GLN A 780 -7.89 9.50 13.00
C GLN A 780 -9.29 9.02 13.42
N ARG A 781 -10.21 8.90 12.48
CA ARG A 781 -11.61 8.51 12.73
C ARG A 781 -11.85 7.01 12.69
N MET A 782 -10.81 6.24 12.37
CA MET A 782 -10.85 4.79 12.19
C MET A 782 -9.65 4.20 12.93
N PRO A 783 -9.60 4.32 14.28
CA PRO A 783 -8.51 3.75 15.05
C PRO A 783 -8.47 2.23 14.89
N SER A 784 -7.26 1.68 14.89
CA SER A 784 -7.04 0.23 14.87
C SER A 784 -7.37 -0.43 16.22
N GLU A 785 -7.41 0.37 17.29
CA GLU A 785 -7.64 -0.05 18.65
C GLU A 785 -9.15 -0.14 18.93
N PRO A 786 -9.66 -1.30 19.41
CA PRO A 786 -11.11 -1.52 19.55
C PRO A 786 -11.78 -0.63 20.61
N ASP A 787 -11.01 -0.09 21.56
CA ASP A 787 -11.52 0.72 22.68
C ASP A 787 -11.43 2.23 22.45
N LEU A 788 -10.96 2.68 21.27
CA LEU A 788 -10.83 4.10 20.95
C LEU A 788 -11.91 4.53 19.95
N GLU A 789 -12.58 5.66 20.22
CA GLU A 789 -13.46 6.33 19.24
C GLU A 789 -12.64 7.15 18.24
N PHE A 790 -11.55 7.78 18.70
CA PHE A 790 -10.65 8.59 17.88
C PHE A 790 -9.20 8.15 18.10
N GLY A 791 -8.46 8.02 17.00
CA GLY A 791 -7.02 7.82 17.02
C GLY A 791 -6.28 9.00 17.65
N ILE A 792 -5.13 8.70 18.25
CA ILE A 792 -4.26 9.65 18.94
C ILE A 792 -2.97 9.81 18.13
N PRO A 793 -2.84 10.85 17.26
CA PRO A 793 -1.72 10.95 16.32
C PRO A 793 -0.32 10.92 16.96
N SER A 794 -0.18 11.40 18.19
CA SER A 794 1.09 11.37 18.94
C SER A 794 1.56 9.96 19.32
N GLN A 795 0.66 8.97 19.29
CA GLN A 795 0.94 7.57 19.64
C GLN A 795 1.11 6.67 18.40
N TYR A 796 0.94 7.20 17.19
CA TYR A 796 1.09 6.40 15.98
C TYR A 796 2.53 5.90 15.82
N SER A 797 2.66 4.64 15.41
CA SER A 797 3.94 4.02 15.11
C SER A 797 4.63 4.67 13.90
N TYR A 798 5.95 4.66 13.84
CA TYR A 798 6.69 5.30 12.74
C TYR A 798 6.33 4.74 11.34
N MET A 799 6.11 3.43 11.21
CA MET A 799 5.84 2.75 9.93
C MET A 799 4.40 2.93 9.42
N THR A 800 3.88 4.16 9.50
CA THR A 800 2.52 4.50 9.04
C THR A 800 2.48 5.77 8.20
N VAL A 801 1.43 5.86 7.38
CA VAL A 801 0.88 7.09 6.81
C VAL A 801 -0.24 7.55 7.74
N CYS A 802 -0.23 8.80 8.17
CA CYS A 802 -1.35 9.37 8.93
C CYS A 802 -2.08 10.47 8.15
N ALA A 803 -3.39 10.57 8.40
CA ALA A 803 -4.26 11.59 7.84
C ALA A 803 -5.50 11.82 8.74
N PRO A 804 -6.08 13.03 8.74
CA PRO A 804 -7.36 13.26 9.42
C PRO A 804 -8.53 12.60 8.70
N SER A 805 -8.53 12.59 7.36
CA SER A 805 -9.56 12.00 6.51
C SER A 805 -8.96 11.32 5.28
N CYS A 806 -9.78 10.60 4.52
CA CYS A 806 -9.43 9.94 3.26
C CYS A 806 -10.60 10.03 2.28
N HIS A 807 -10.47 9.46 1.08
CA HIS A 807 -11.50 9.58 0.05
C HIS A 807 -12.80 8.81 0.37
N ASP A 808 -12.76 7.80 1.24
CA ASP A 808 -13.93 7.00 1.67
C ASP A 808 -14.64 7.55 2.92
N CYS A 809 -14.27 8.74 3.39
CA CYS A 809 -15.00 9.39 4.47
C CYS A 809 -15.30 10.86 4.15
N SER A 810 -16.21 11.44 4.93
CA SER A 810 -16.48 12.87 4.85
C SER A 810 -15.21 13.67 5.14
N THR A 811 -15.09 14.86 4.53
CA THR A 811 -13.92 15.73 4.72
C THR A 811 -13.75 16.10 6.19
N LEU A 812 -12.61 16.72 6.54
CA LEU A 812 -12.39 17.29 7.86
C LEU A 812 -13.58 18.16 8.30
N ARG A 813 -13.97 19.10 7.44
CA ARG A 813 -15.05 20.06 7.69
C ARG A 813 -16.40 19.38 7.80
N ALA A 814 -16.75 18.53 6.84
CA ALA A 814 -18.07 17.89 6.78
C ALA A 814 -18.33 17.07 8.06
N TRP A 815 -17.34 16.30 8.49
CA TRP A 815 -17.43 15.54 9.74
C TRP A 815 -17.47 16.41 10.99
N TRP A 816 -16.78 17.55 11.02
CA TRP A 816 -16.90 18.44 12.17
C TRP A 816 -18.33 18.98 12.30
N GLU A 817 -18.97 19.26 11.16
CA GLU A 817 -20.29 19.90 11.07
C GLU A 817 -21.47 18.91 11.16
N GLU A 818 -21.31 17.65 10.75
CA GLU A 818 -22.42 16.69 10.61
C GLU A 818 -22.98 16.13 11.94
N ASP A 819 -22.19 16.08 13.03
CA ASP A 819 -22.60 15.47 14.31
C ASP A 819 -22.10 16.29 15.52
N GLU A 820 -23.03 16.96 16.20
CA GLU A 820 -22.76 17.78 17.38
C GLU A 820 -22.29 16.97 18.60
N GLU A 821 -22.88 15.80 18.86
CA GLU A 821 -22.52 15.00 20.02
C GLU A 821 -21.11 14.45 19.87
N ARG A 822 -20.78 13.93 18.67
CA ARG A 822 -19.43 13.46 18.35
C ARG A 822 -18.41 14.60 18.42
N ARG A 823 -18.74 15.78 17.90
CA ARG A 823 -17.89 16.97 17.99
C ARG A 823 -17.57 17.33 19.44
N CYS A 824 -18.57 17.34 20.33
CA CYS A 824 -18.37 17.58 21.77
C CYS A 824 -17.47 16.51 22.42
N ARG A 825 -17.66 15.24 22.09
CA ARG A 825 -16.79 14.15 22.59
C ARG A 825 -15.35 14.28 22.08
N TYR A 826 -15.15 14.64 20.82
CA TYR A 826 -13.83 14.88 20.25
C TYR A 826 -13.11 16.05 20.91
N TYR A 827 -13.81 17.18 21.09
CA TYR A 827 -13.24 18.37 21.72
C TYR A 827 -12.78 18.09 23.16
N LYS A 828 -13.59 17.34 23.92
CA LYS A 828 -13.22 16.90 25.26
C LYS A 828 -12.03 15.93 25.27
N THR A 829 -12.05 14.93 24.39
CA THR A 829 -11.11 13.80 24.46
C THR A 829 -9.76 14.11 23.82
N VAL A 830 -9.76 14.82 22.69
CA VAL A 830 -8.56 15.09 21.88
C VAL A 830 -8.03 16.50 22.12
N VAL A 831 -8.89 17.51 22.21
CA VAL A 831 -8.46 18.90 22.50
C VAL A 831 -8.26 19.11 24.00
N GLY A 832 -8.87 18.28 24.85
CA GLY A 832 -8.78 18.38 26.31
C GLY A 832 -9.62 19.53 26.88
N CYS A 833 -10.57 20.06 26.11
CA CYS A 833 -11.37 21.21 26.49
C CYS A 833 -12.83 20.81 26.78
N ASN A 834 -13.38 21.30 27.89
CA ASN A 834 -14.78 21.04 28.27
C ASN A 834 -15.75 22.14 27.79
N ASP A 835 -15.26 23.16 27.10
CA ASP A 835 -16.09 24.21 26.51
C ASP A 835 -16.90 23.69 25.32
N VAL A 836 -17.93 24.44 24.92
CA VAL A 836 -18.72 24.10 23.73
C VAL A 836 -17.89 24.35 22.47
N PRO A 837 -17.63 23.34 21.63
CA PRO A 837 -16.86 23.52 20.41
C PRO A 837 -17.61 24.37 19.38
N PRO A 838 -16.91 25.12 18.51
CA PRO A 838 -17.54 25.84 17.39
C PRO A 838 -18.41 24.92 16.53
N SER A 839 -19.59 25.38 16.11
CA SER A 839 -20.51 24.57 15.29
C SER A 839 -19.99 24.34 13.86
N CYS A 840 -19.19 25.27 13.35
CA CYS A 840 -18.53 25.16 12.05
C CYS A 840 -17.04 24.87 12.22
N CYS A 841 -16.44 24.22 11.21
CA CYS A 841 -14.99 23.98 11.22
C CYS A 841 -14.26 25.27 10.82
N THR A 842 -13.87 26.08 11.81
CA THR A 842 -13.10 27.31 11.55
C THR A 842 -11.66 27.00 11.13
N PRO A 843 -10.94 27.95 10.50
CA PRO A 843 -9.52 27.80 10.20
C PRO A 843 -8.66 27.36 11.39
N GLU A 844 -8.96 27.83 12.61
CA GLU A 844 -8.23 27.47 13.83
C GLU A 844 -8.47 26.01 14.22
N VAL A 845 -9.71 25.53 14.09
CA VAL A 845 -10.05 24.11 14.32
C VAL A 845 -9.33 23.24 13.29
N ALA A 846 -9.37 23.64 12.01
CA ALA A 846 -8.69 22.91 10.95
C ALA A 846 -7.18 22.85 11.17
N TYR A 847 -6.57 24.01 11.48
CA TYR A 847 -5.15 24.11 11.79
C TYR A 847 -4.76 23.21 12.96
N PHE A 848 -5.52 23.21 14.06
CA PHE A 848 -5.25 22.34 15.22
C PHE A 848 -5.24 20.86 14.83
N ILE A 849 -6.28 20.40 14.12
CA ILE A 849 -6.41 18.99 13.73
C ILE A 849 -5.32 18.61 12.72
N ILE A 850 -4.94 19.50 11.81
CA ILE A 850 -3.90 19.24 10.82
C ILE A 850 -2.51 19.22 11.48
N GLN A 851 -2.24 20.16 12.38
CA GLN A 851 -0.95 20.29 13.07
C GLN A 851 -0.59 19.04 13.88
N GLN A 852 -1.53 18.42 14.59
CA GLN A 852 -1.25 17.17 15.33
C GLN A 852 -0.82 16.02 14.40
N HIS A 853 -1.33 15.94 13.16
CA HIS A 853 -0.93 14.93 12.19
C HIS A 853 0.46 15.21 11.63
N PHE A 854 0.80 16.48 11.40
CA PHE A 854 2.17 16.87 11.09
C PHE A 854 3.12 16.51 12.26
N GLN A 855 2.70 16.65 13.52
CA GLN A 855 3.55 16.33 14.67
C GLN A 855 3.67 14.82 14.96
N ALA A 856 2.79 13.98 14.39
CA ALA A 856 2.78 12.54 14.61
C ALA A 856 4.15 11.87 14.33
N PRO A 857 4.48 10.75 14.99
CA PRO A 857 5.70 9.99 14.69
C PRO A 857 5.67 9.32 13.30
N SER A 858 4.49 9.13 12.69
CA SER A 858 4.30 8.53 11.36
C SER A 858 5.32 9.01 10.32
N MET A 859 5.86 8.10 9.52
CA MET A 859 6.81 8.38 8.44
C MET A 859 6.24 9.39 7.45
N TRP A 860 4.95 9.25 7.10
CA TRP A 860 4.27 10.17 6.20
C TRP A 860 3.03 10.77 6.87
N ALA A 861 2.81 12.07 6.64
CA ALA A 861 1.54 12.74 6.87
C ALA A 861 0.99 13.18 5.51
N ILE A 862 -0.14 12.62 5.08
CA ILE A 862 -0.69 12.87 3.74
C ILE A 862 -2.11 13.42 3.90
N PHE A 863 -2.37 14.59 3.35
CA PHE A 863 -3.63 15.30 3.57
C PHE A 863 -4.45 15.39 2.28
N PRO A 864 -5.75 15.06 2.31
CA PRO A 864 -6.66 15.47 1.24
C PRO A 864 -6.57 16.98 1.02
N LEU A 865 -6.54 17.43 -0.25
CA LEU A 865 -6.42 18.86 -0.54
C LEU A 865 -7.57 19.66 0.11
N GLN A 866 -8.77 19.11 0.19
CA GLN A 866 -9.93 19.76 0.84
C GLN A 866 -9.67 20.12 2.30
N ASP A 867 -8.96 19.25 3.04
CA ASP A 867 -8.67 19.49 4.44
C ASP A 867 -7.66 20.64 4.59
N LEU A 868 -6.67 20.74 3.70
CA LEU A 868 -5.72 21.86 3.69
C LEU A 868 -6.40 23.19 3.37
N LEU A 869 -7.36 23.20 2.44
CA LEU A 869 -8.14 24.39 2.10
C LEU A 869 -8.96 24.90 3.29
N ALA A 870 -9.36 24.03 4.22
CA ALA A 870 -10.11 24.42 5.42
C ALA A 870 -9.33 25.35 6.37
N MET A 871 -8.01 25.48 6.22
CA MET A 871 -7.20 26.43 7.00
C MET A 871 -7.35 27.88 6.54
N LYS A 872 -8.16 28.17 5.51
CA LYS A 872 -8.41 29.53 5.04
C LYS A 872 -9.88 29.74 4.71
N GLU A 873 -10.51 30.75 5.32
CA GLU A 873 -11.94 31.02 5.18
C GLU A 873 -12.39 31.23 3.73
N GLU A 874 -11.54 31.86 2.90
CA GLU A 874 -11.78 32.11 1.46
C GLU A 874 -12.09 30.84 0.66
N TYR A 875 -11.57 29.68 1.10
CA TYR A 875 -11.77 28.39 0.46
C TYR A 875 -12.83 27.53 1.15
N THR A 876 -13.57 28.09 2.11
CA THR A 876 -14.64 27.40 2.84
C THR A 876 -16.04 27.84 2.42
N THR A 877 -16.16 28.50 1.27
CA THR A 877 -17.40 29.11 0.78
C THR A 877 -18.45 28.11 0.31
N ARG A 878 -18.08 26.85 0.06
CA ARG A 878 -19.02 25.77 -0.28
C ARG A 878 -19.49 25.03 0.98
N PRO A 879 -20.74 24.50 0.97
CA PRO A 879 -21.20 23.59 2.01
C PRO A 879 -20.25 22.39 2.15
N ALA A 880 -19.83 22.09 3.38
CA ALA A 880 -18.79 21.10 3.63
C ALA A 880 -19.12 19.70 3.08
N VAL A 881 -20.40 19.29 3.13
CA VAL A 881 -20.85 17.98 2.62
C VAL A 881 -20.59 17.83 1.10
N GLU A 882 -20.67 18.92 0.34
CA GLU A 882 -20.43 18.89 -1.12
C GLU A 882 -18.95 18.70 -1.49
N GLU A 883 -18.04 18.73 -0.51
CA GLU A 883 -16.60 18.54 -0.68
C GLU A 883 -16.17 17.06 -0.55
N THR A 884 -17.13 16.22 -0.15
CA THR A 884 -16.96 14.77 0.02
C THR A 884 -16.79 14.09 -1.34
N ILE A 885 -15.77 13.23 -1.46
CA ILE A 885 -15.45 12.54 -2.71
C ILE A 885 -16.33 11.31 -2.92
N ASN A 886 -16.60 10.56 -1.84
CA ASN A 886 -17.32 9.30 -1.86
C ASN A 886 -18.21 9.15 -0.63
N ASP A 887 -19.32 8.44 -0.82
CA ASP A 887 -20.10 7.84 0.26
C ASP A 887 -20.06 6.31 0.09
N PRO A 888 -19.27 5.58 0.90
CA PRO A 888 -19.13 4.13 0.77
C PRO A 888 -20.44 3.37 1.05
N THR A 889 -21.44 4.01 1.67
CA THR A 889 -22.77 3.40 1.89
C THR A 889 -23.64 3.41 0.62
N ASN A 890 -23.23 4.16 -0.40
CA ASN A 890 -23.89 4.22 -1.69
C ASN A 890 -23.05 3.49 -2.76
N PRO A 891 -23.37 2.24 -3.13
CA PRO A 891 -22.61 1.48 -4.13
C PRO A 891 -22.71 2.06 -5.56
N LYS A 892 -23.56 3.07 -5.77
CA LYS A 892 -23.69 3.83 -7.03
C LYS A 892 -23.42 5.31 -6.82
N HIS A 893 -22.49 5.65 -5.93
CA HIS A 893 -22.07 7.03 -5.72
C HIS A 893 -21.45 7.60 -7.01
N TYR A 894 -21.78 8.84 -7.35
CA TYR A 894 -21.21 9.52 -8.52
C TYR A 894 -19.95 10.29 -8.09
N TRP A 895 -18.77 9.83 -8.52
CA TRP A 895 -17.47 10.41 -8.20
C TRP A 895 -17.17 11.66 -9.04
N GLN A 896 -17.88 12.74 -8.75
CA GLN A 896 -17.89 13.97 -9.56
C GLN A 896 -17.31 15.21 -8.85
N TYR A 897 -16.79 15.06 -7.63
CA TYR A 897 -16.25 16.19 -6.88
C TYR A 897 -15.11 16.86 -7.68
N ARG A 898 -15.23 18.19 -7.85
CA ARG A 898 -14.22 19.04 -8.47
C ARG A 898 -13.86 20.17 -7.52
N VAL A 899 -12.56 20.38 -7.32
CA VAL A 899 -12.05 21.46 -6.46
C VAL A 899 -12.51 22.80 -7.02
N HIS A 900 -13.01 23.66 -6.13
CA HIS A 900 -13.66 24.90 -6.52
C HIS A 900 -12.68 26.01 -6.91
N VAL A 901 -11.40 25.82 -6.65
CA VAL A 901 -10.27 26.73 -6.91
C VAL A 901 -9.32 26.09 -7.92
N THR A 902 -8.72 26.89 -8.79
CA THR A 902 -7.70 26.40 -9.74
C THR A 902 -6.34 26.24 -9.04
N LEU A 903 -5.51 25.30 -9.51
CA LEU A 903 -4.15 25.13 -8.99
C LEU A 903 -3.30 26.40 -9.16
N GLU A 904 -3.52 27.18 -10.21
CA GLU A 904 -2.84 28.46 -10.43
C GLU A 904 -3.21 29.50 -9.36
N SER A 905 -4.48 29.56 -8.95
CA SER A 905 -4.89 30.42 -7.84
C SER A 905 -4.29 29.97 -6.51
N LEU A 906 -4.22 28.66 -6.25
CA LEU A 906 -3.55 28.12 -5.06
C LEU A 906 -2.04 28.39 -5.06
N LEU A 907 -1.40 28.27 -6.22
CA LEU A 907 0.01 28.65 -6.40
C LEU A 907 0.25 30.15 -6.18
N GLY A 908 -0.74 30.99 -6.45
CA GLY A 908 -0.68 32.43 -6.16
C GLY A 908 -0.95 32.80 -4.70
N ASP A 909 -1.43 31.87 -3.86
CA ASP A 909 -1.76 32.13 -2.46
C ASP A 909 -0.56 31.90 -1.54
N GLU A 910 0.25 32.95 -1.37
CA GLU A 910 1.44 32.88 -0.50
C GLU A 910 1.11 32.65 0.98
N ASP A 911 -0.07 33.08 1.46
CA ASP A 911 -0.46 32.96 2.87
C ASP A 911 -0.74 31.50 3.24
N LEU A 912 -1.57 30.81 2.45
CA LEU A 912 -1.83 29.38 2.65
C LEU A 912 -0.55 28.54 2.50
N LYS A 913 0.23 28.79 1.43
CA LYS A 913 1.49 28.04 1.19
C LYS A 913 2.49 28.24 2.32
N THR A 914 2.64 29.47 2.82
CA THR A 914 3.56 29.78 3.95
C THR A 914 3.09 29.09 5.22
N THR A 915 1.79 29.16 5.53
CA THR A 915 1.19 28.48 6.68
C THR A 915 1.48 26.99 6.65
N ILE A 916 1.24 26.31 5.53
CA ILE A 916 1.53 24.87 5.37
C ILE A 916 3.03 24.60 5.54
N LYS A 917 3.88 25.39 4.87
CA LYS A 917 5.33 25.23 4.88
C LYS A 917 5.92 25.37 6.28
N ASP A 918 5.40 26.29 7.08
CA ASP A 918 5.85 26.50 8.45
C ASP A 918 5.46 25.34 9.37
N ILE A 919 4.27 24.74 9.19
CA ILE A 919 3.89 23.52 9.92
C ILE A 919 4.79 22.34 9.50
N VAL A 920 5.07 22.19 8.20
CA VAL A 920 5.97 21.15 7.68
C VAL A 920 7.38 21.28 8.27
N ARG A 921 7.91 22.51 8.33
CA ARG A 921 9.24 22.78 8.90
C ARG A 921 9.28 22.57 10.41
N SER A 922 8.35 23.18 11.15
CA SER A 922 8.31 23.10 12.61
C SER A 922 8.05 21.68 13.13
N SER A 923 7.37 20.83 12.35
CA SER A 923 7.17 19.42 12.67
C SER A 923 8.37 18.52 12.32
N GLY A 924 9.43 19.05 11.71
CA GLY A 924 10.60 18.28 11.29
C GLY A 924 10.33 17.34 10.12
N ARG A 925 9.38 17.70 9.24
CA ARG A 925 9.03 16.97 8.00
C ARG A 925 9.58 17.63 6.73
N SER A 926 10.27 18.76 6.88
CA SER A 926 11.01 19.38 5.78
C SER A 926 12.30 18.61 5.51
N PHE A 927 12.44 18.05 4.32
CA PHE A 927 13.66 17.38 3.90
C PHE A 927 14.10 17.81 2.49
N PRO A 928 15.40 18.04 2.19
CA PRO A 928 16.49 18.13 3.15
C PRO A 928 16.25 19.28 4.14
N VAL A 929 16.81 19.17 5.33
CA VAL A 929 16.78 20.24 6.32
C VAL A 929 17.57 21.41 5.72
N THR A 930 16.88 22.43 5.22
CA THR A 930 17.56 23.65 4.78
C THR A 930 18.08 24.36 6.03
N VAL A 931 19.35 24.14 6.36
CA VAL A 931 20.06 24.95 7.36
C VAL A 931 20.40 26.27 6.70
N GLY A 932 19.49 27.24 6.78
CA GLY A 932 19.78 28.66 6.61
C GLY A 932 19.74 29.31 7.99
N SER A 933 20.85 29.96 8.37
CA SER A 933 21.11 31.01 9.40
C SER A 933 20.27 31.19 10.68
N ASP A 934 19.12 30.56 10.87
CA ASP A 934 18.11 30.99 11.84
C ASP A 934 17.92 29.99 12.99
N MET A 935 18.71 28.90 13.04
CA MET A 935 18.71 28.01 14.22
C MET A 935 19.18 28.74 15.49
N GLN A 936 19.96 29.82 15.37
CA GLN A 936 20.28 30.71 16.50
C GLN A 936 19.14 31.69 16.84
N GLU A 937 18.22 31.97 15.92
CA GLU A 937 17.01 32.75 16.21
C GLU A 937 15.91 31.88 16.82
N ASN A 938 15.82 30.59 16.46
CA ASN A 938 14.79 29.69 17.01
C ASN A 938 15.02 29.32 18.49
N GLU A 939 16.26 29.12 18.93
CA GLU A 939 16.53 28.97 20.38
C GLU A 939 16.22 30.26 21.16
N ASN A 940 16.45 31.42 20.55
CA ASN A 940 16.11 32.72 21.16
C ASN A 940 14.61 33.03 21.12
N ASN A 941 13.87 32.59 20.09
CA ASN A 941 12.43 32.80 19.96
C ASN A 941 11.62 31.83 20.84
N ILE A 942 12.08 30.58 21.04
CA ILE A 942 11.49 29.66 22.02
C ILE A 942 11.78 30.18 23.45
N ALA A 943 12.98 30.67 23.72
CA ALA A 943 13.28 31.31 25.00
C ALA A 943 12.49 32.62 25.23
N CYS A 944 12.20 33.38 24.16
CA CYS A 944 11.38 34.60 24.24
C CYS A 944 9.88 34.31 24.37
N SER A 945 9.34 33.26 23.73
CA SER A 945 7.91 32.90 23.86
C SER A 945 7.61 32.33 25.25
N VAL A 946 8.51 31.49 25.80
CA VAL A 946 8.41 30.98 27.17
C VAL A 946 8.57 32.12 28.19
N LYS A 947 9.47 33.08 27.96
CA LYS A 947 9.56 34.29 28.81
C LYS A 947 8.33 35.20 28.71
N LYS A 948 7.70 35.33 27.53
CA LYS A 948 6.43 36.09 27.38
C LYS A 948 5.25 35.38 28.04
N GLN A 949 5.19 34.04 28.00
CA GLN A 949 4.16 33.26 28.69
C GLN A 949 4.30 33.38 30.21
N ILE A 950 5.51 33.25 30.75
CA ILE A 950 5.78 33.40 32.19
C ILE A 950 5.52 34.84 32.67
N LYS A 951 5.81 35.86 31.84
CA LYS A 951 5.56 37.27 32.19
C LYS A 951 4.06 37.62 32.15
N ASN A 952 3.30 37.07 31.20
CA ASN A 952 1.84 37.22 31.15
C ASN A 952 1.12 36.47 32.28
N GLU A 953 1.66 35.34 32.74
CA GLU A 953 1.14 34.65 33.93
C GLU A 953 1.47 35.39 35.23
N GLN A 954 2.66 35.99 35.35
CA GLN A 954 3.02 36.83 36.50
C GLN A 954 2.23 38.15 36.56
N GLU A 955 1.90 38.76 35.42
CA GLU A 955 1.03 39.95 35.35
C GLU A 955 -0.44 39.60 35.66
N LYS A 956 -0.92 38.40 35.29
CA LYS A 956 -2.25 37.91 35.71
C LYS A 956 -2.32 37.61 37.21
N ILE A 957 -1.27 37.06 37.81
CA ILE A 957 -1.21 36.82 39.27
C ILE A 957 -1.13 38.13 40.06
N SER A 958 -0.50 39.17 39.49
CA SER A 958 -0.41 40.49 40.11
C SER A 958 -1.72 41.29 40.06
N MET A 959 -2.57 41.07 39.05
CA MET A 959 -3.90 41.70 38.95
C MET A 959 -4.98 41.02 39.81
N VAL A 960 -4.79 39.76 40.21
CA VAL A 960 -5.71 39.05 41.11
C VAL A 960 -5.50 39.48 42.57
N HIS A 961 -4.32 39.99 42.95
CA HIS A 961 -4.05 40.50 44.31
C HIS A 961 -4.34 41.99 44.55
N LEU A 962 -4.83 42.73 43.55
CA LEU A 962 -5.16 44.15 43.68
C LEU A 962 -6.66 44.47 43.76
N ASN A 963 -7.54 43.46 43.68
CA ASN A 963 -9.00 43.62 43.77
C ASN A 963 -9.62 43.19 45.11
N ASP A 964 -8.80 42.82 46.11
CA ASP A 964 -9.27 42.45 47.46
C ASP A 964 -9.02 43.54 48.53
N ASN A 965 -8.77 44.79 48.14
CA ASN A 965 -8.80 45.94 49.06
C ASN A 965 -9.19 47.24 48.32
N ALA A 966 -10.49 47.39 48.02
CA ALA A 966 -11.16 48.68 47.82
C ALA A 966 -12.67 48.52 48.05
#